data_AF-A0A4Y7SW29-F1
#
_entry.id   AF-A0A4Y7SW29-F1
#
_cell.length_a   1.000
_cell.length_b   1.000
_cell.length_c   1.000
_cell.angle_alpha   90.00
_cell.angle_beta   90.00
_cell.angle_gamma   90.00
#
_symmetry.space_group_name_H-M   'P 1'
#
loop_
_entity.id
_entity.type
_entity.pdbx_description
1 polymer ?
#
loop_
_entity_poly.entity_id
_entity_poly.type
_entity_poly.pdbx_seq_one_letter_code
_entity_poly.pdbx_strand_id
1 'polypeptide(L)'
;MSSGRFRLLVSRIDSGDAPSIWNLLKEFGSRGLTLEAISALLKHLDINLVPNIVTGEHTREPHKTYADRALPCVTSLTDIALACRLHPSFKDAVVPQIVEKIDGICLWTNYCLHFGLSFPERPGPGEDFRKAYFAHSLMLLTLVELYPEISQAMFSSNAFAGLMIRLWMTQGKRRQEFMRLDDAKACPILSLMLSALRNETFSQLFAQRIASRGSHLPDDFARSVVARTRQLFQSLSQVSLSKYVGSLGRLVHIAWMARLAAPELERSFIKVKYMLEFGKALHLVLARVQTESVSTEVMLSLRNTTMRLVEPGINGRLYGPLIWRELVEGDVYGVLLYLLAQGGSPGEVEFLKNACGAMATYTVYPCVLKRLDKARIPDGVREKLGENRRLKDFWLDFDGTLQTRGEILQEMPEGLSICDNLRCPGDRLAEEALVKQCSHCHTVTYCSKQCQKEDWVRYHRAECREASLYHTHGISYTHAMRRFHVYFIQWVYNAEWQDVRDTFASSWPTLGLNEWFVLIQTNHIQIKIHPMHLSLLPEDSPDYRPEHGREEVWWERDFVDPFKQQYLKPRVKEIVWGLKCRTLRETLLAREGYEEGEIAVAEGVFHMGPDVHVFLTVPLTRASAGAKWEARHGVARHSFSEDLAEANRRAGQ
;
A
#
# COMPACT_ATOMS: atom_id res chain seq x y z
N MET A 1 21.25 48.51 25.52
CA MET A 1 22.47 48.91 24.79
C MET A 1 22.30 50.34 24.26
N SER A 2 23.32 51.21 24.34
CA SER A 2 23.24 52.55 23.73
C SER A 2 23.04 52.45 22.21
N SER A 3 22.26 53.35 21.61
CA SER A 3 22.00 53.38 20.15
C SER A 3 23.27 53.32 19.30
N GLY A 4 24.36 54.01 19.71
CA GLY A 4 25.65 53.97 19.00
C GLY A 4 26.31 52.59 18.97
N ARG A 5 26.36 51.89 20.12
CA ARG A 5 26.89 50.52 20.22
C ARG A 5 26.07 49.54 19.38
N PHE A 6 24.76 49.73 19.28
CA PHE A 6 23.88 48.93 18.40
C PHE A 6 24.20 49.11 16.92
N ARG A 7 24.29 50.36 16.43
CA ARG A 7 24.64 50.62 15.03
C ARG A 7 26.02 50.06 14.67
N LEU A 8 26.99 50.18 15.57
CA LEU A 8 28.33 49.58 15.38
C LEU A 8 28.25 48.05 15.29
N LEU A 9 27.43 47.41 16.13
CA LEU A 9 27.23 45.96 16.10
C LEU A 9 26.61 45.51 14.77
N VAL A 10 25.54 46.18 14.31
CA VAL A 10 24.88 45.88 13.02
C VAL A 10 25.85 46.07 11.85
N SER A 11 26.61 47.16 11.82
CA SER A 11 27.62 47.40 10.76
C SER A 11 28.71 46.31 10.72
N ARG A 12 29.14 45.81 11.88
CA ARG A 12 30.08 44.67 11.94
C ARG A 12 29.44 43.38 11.45
N ILE A 13 28.18 43.14 11.78
CA ILE A 13 27.41 42.02 11.25
C ILE A 13 27.35 42.11 9.72
N ASP A 14 27.07 43.28 9.13
CA ASP A 14 27.03 43.45 7.67
C ASP A 14 28.34 43.08 6.96
N SER A 15 29.47 43.21 7.65
CA SER A 15 30.79 42.81 7.17
C SER A 15 31.12 41.32 7.34
N GLY A 16 30.26 40.56 8.02
CA GLY A 16 30.45 39.13 8.30
C GLY A 16 31.30 38.83 9.55
N ASP A 17 31.45 39.80 10.47
CA ASP A 17 32.17 39.60 11.72
C ASP A 17 31.44 38.61 12.64
N ALA A 18 31.88 37.34 12.64
CA ALA A 18 31.23 36.27 13.38
C ALA A 18 31.06 36.56 14.89
N PRO A 19 32.06 37.11 15.63
CA PRO A 19 31.88 37.51 17.02
C PRO A 19 30.71 38.48 17.22
N SER A 20 30.54 39.47 16.34
CA SER A 20 29.41 40.41 16.39
C SER A 20 28.06 39.72 16.15
N ILE A 21 28.00 38.74 15.24
CA ILE A 21 26.77 37.95 14.99
C ILE A 21 26.40 37.16 16.25
N TRP A 22 27.37 36.50 16.89
CA TRP A 22 27.15 35.77 18.14
C TRP A 22 26.77 36.69 19.30
N ASN A 23 27.39 37.87 19.39
CA ASN A 23 27.05 38.85 20.42
C ASN A 23 25.61 39.35 20.25
N LEU A 24 25.14 39.56 19.01
CA LEU A 24 23.75 39.90 18.76
C LEU A 24 22.81 38.79 19.26
N LEU A 25 23.06 37.52 18.91
CA LEU A 25 22.23 36.40 19.36
C LEU A 25 22.20 36.25 20.90
N LYS A 26 23.31 36.55 21.58
CA LYS A 26 23.40 36.50 23.05
C LYS A 26 22.72 37.69 23.74
N GLU A 27 22.89 38.89 23.20
CA GLU A 27 22.40 40.14 23.79
C GLU A 27 20.91 40.40 23.45
N PHE A 28 20.42 39.86 22.34
CA PHE A 28 19.08 40.15 21.82
C PHE A 28 18.29 38.84 21.58
N GLY A 29 17.32 38.58 22.45
CA GLY A 29 16.24 37.64 22.13
C GLY A 29 15.18 38.28 21.24
N SER A 30 14.07 37.57 20.99
CA SER A 30 12.95 38.02 20.14
C SER A 30 12.39 39.41 20.45
N ARG A 31 12.50 39.90 21.70
CA ARG A 31 12.04 41.25 22.11
C ARG A 31 13.00 42.39 21.77
N GLY A 32 14.24 42.07 21.42
CA GLY A 32 15.30 43.05 21.20
C GLY A 32 15.70 43.24 19.73
N LEU A 33 15.21 42.40 18.82
CA LEU A 33 15.56 42.47 17.41
C LEU A 33 14.98 43.74 16.75
N THR A 34 15.77 44.40 15.91
CA THR A 34 15.33 45.51 15.05
C THR A 34 15.38 45.11 13.58
N LEU A 35 14.69 45.87 12.71
CA LEU A 35 14.70 45.61 11.27
C LEU A 35 16.10 45.61 10.66
N GLU A 36 16.98 46.51 11.12
CA GLU A 36 18.36 46.59 10.64
C GLU A 36 19.17 45.35 11.03
N ALA A 37 19.03 44.88 12.27
CA ALA A 37 19.68 43.65 12.72
C ALA A 37 19.17 42.41 11.96
N ILE A 38 17.85 42.32 11.73
CA ILE A 38 17.25 41.22 10.97
C ILE A 38 17.79 41.20 9.53
N SER A 39 17.81 42.36 8.87
CA SER A 39 18.30 42.49 7.49
C SER A 39 19.78 42.11 7.39
N ALA A 40 20.60 42.55 8.35
CA ALA A 40 22.03 42.22 8.42
C ALA A 40 22.26 40.72 8.66
N LEU A 41 21.42 40.05 9.46
CA LEU A 41 21.49 38.59 9.67
C LEU A 41 21.10 37.80 8.41
N LEU A 42 20.01 38.18 7.73
CA LEU A 42 19.49 37.47 6.55
C LEU A 42 20.45 37.56 5.35
N LYS A 43 21.25 38.63 5.26
CA LYS A 43 22.30 38.80 4.23
C LYS A 43 23.33 37.66 4.23
N HIS A 44 23.60 37.04 5.38
CA HIS A 44 24.55 35.92 5.49
C HIS A 44 23.96 34.56 5.14
N LEU A 45 22.65 34.50 4.88
CA LEU A 45 21.95 33.31 4.40
C LEU A 45 21.78 33.31 2.88
N ASP A 46 22.57 34.10 2.15
CA ASP A 46 22.58 34.09 0.69
C ASP A 46 23.09 32.75 0.13
N ILE A 47 22.46 32.28 -0.94
CA ILE A 47 22.79 31.01 -1.60
C ILE A 47 24.24 30.99 -2.10
N ASN A 48 24.76 32.12 -2.57
CA ASN A 48 26.12 32.22 -3.11
C ASN A 48 27.21 32.10 -2.04
N LEU A 49 26.83 32.20 -0.76
CA LEU A 49 27.75 32.06 0.37
C LEU A 49 27.86 30.62 0.86
N VAL A 50 26.97 29.71 0.42
CA VAL A 50 26.95 28.31 0.85
C VAL A 50 28.18 27.61 0.29
N PRO A 51 29.05 27.00 1.13
CA PRO A 51 30.21 26.29 0.64
C PRO A 51 29.78 25.02 -0.11
N ASN A 52 30.49 24.72 -1.20
CA ASN A 52 30.34 23.46 -1.90
C ASN A 52 31.00 22.35 -1.08
N ILE A 53 30.19 21.49 -0.45
CA ILE A 53 30.68 20.37 0.36
C ILE A 53 30.89 19.17 -0.56
N VAL A 54 32.12 18.70 -0.69
CA VAL A 54 32.42 17.48 -1.47
C VAL A 54 31.97 16.25 -0.67
N THR A 55 31.44 15.24 -1.36
CA THR A 55 31.09 13.94 -0.75
C THR A 55 32.26 13.39 0.06
N GLY A 56 32.07 13.12 1.36
CA GLY A 56 33.10 12.58 2.25
C GLY A 56 33.67 13.57 3.29
N GLU A 57 33.44 14.87 3.13
CA GLU A 57 33.98 15.89 4.05
C GLU A 57 33.30 15.95 5.43
N HIS A 58 32.23 15.19 5.66
CA HIS A 58 31.55 15.11 6.97
C HIS A 58 32.45 14.58 8.10
N THR A 59 33.58 13.96 7.77
CA THR A 59 34.57 13.45 8.73
C THR A 59 35.59 14.51 9.16
N ARG A 60 35.63 15.66 8.47
CA ARG A 60 36.51 16.79 8.79
C ARG A 60 35.79 17.77 9.71
N GLU A 61 36.55 18.55 10.46
CA GLU A 61 35.99 19.69 11.18
C GLU A 61 35.35 20.66 10.17
N PRO A 62 34.14 21.18 10.45
CA PRO A 62 33.54 22.19 9.60
C PRO A 62 34.47 23.39 9.51
N HIS A 63 34.60 23.98 8.32
CA HIS A 63 35.41 25.17 8.16
C HIS A 63 34.89 26.26 9.11
N LYS A 64 35.71 26.58 10.13
CA LYS A 64 35.30 27.40 11.28
C LYS A 64 34.63 28.69 10.86
N THR A 65 35.14 29.36 9.84
CA THR A 65 34.59 30.61 9.31
C THR A 65 33.14 30.48 8.82
N TYR A 66 32.79 29.39 8.12
CA TYR A 66 31.42 29.21 7.62
C TYR A 66 30.48 28.81 8.75
N ALA A 67 30.92 27.93 9.65
CA ALA A 67 30.14 27.52 10.81
C ALA A 67 29.84 28.70 11.76
N ASP A 68 30.86 29.48 12.11
CA ASP A 68 30.71 30.60 13.05
C ASP A 68 29.89 31.75 12.47
N ARG A 69 29.81 31.88 11.14
CA ARG A 69 28.96 32.87 10.46
C ARG A 69 27.52 32.38 10.27
N ALA A 70 27.33 31.19 9.70
CA ALA A 70 26.00 30.74 9.26
C ALA A 70 25.15 30.18 10.40
N LEU A 71 25.74 29.44 11.35
CA LEU A 71 25.00 28.83 12.45
C LEU A 71 24.19 29.84 13.29
N PRO A 72 24.74 30.98 13.74
CA PRO A 72 23.95 31.94 14.51
C PRO A 72 22.88 32.62 13.65
N CYS A 73 23.12 32.85 12.35
CA CYS A 73 22.10 33.38 11.43
C CYS A 73 20.93 32.41 11.24
N VAL A 74 21.21 31.12 11.01
CA VAL A 74 20.17 30.07 10.92
C VAL A 74 19.41 29.98 12.25
N THR A 75 20.11 29.88 13.38
CA THR A 75 19.49 29.74 14.71
C THR A 75 18.58 30.93 15.03
N SER A 76 18.99 32.14 14.64
CA SER A 76 18.22 33.37 14.85
C SER A 76 16.88 33.39 14.11
N LEU A 77 16.65 32.53 13.11
CA LEU A 77 15.39 32.52 12.34
C LEU A 77 14.16 32.27 13.24
N THR A 78 14.32 31.48 14.31
CA THR A 78 13.22 31.28 15.29
C THR A 78 12.91 32.59 16.04
N ASP A 79 13.94 33.32 16.48
CA ASP A 79 13.77 34.60 17.17
C ASP A 79 13.23 35.68 16.24
N ILE A 80 13.66 35.70 14.97
CA ILE A 80 13.13 36.58 13.92
C ILE A 80 11.64 36.31 13.72
N ALA A 81 11.25 35.04 13.57
CA ALA A 81 9.85 34.65 13.45
C ALA A 81 9.03 35.11 14.67
N LEU A 82 9.52 34.86 15.88
CA LEU A 82 8.86 35.32 17.12
C LEU A 82 8.79 36.85 17.21
N ALA A 83 9.82 37.57 16.78
CA ALA A 83 9.82 39.04 16.74
C ALA A 83 8.74 39.57 15.80
N CYS A 84 8.58 39.00 14.61
CA CYS A 84 7.51 39.36 13.68
C CYS A 84 6.11 39.09 14.26
N ARG A 85 5.96 38.02 15.07
CA ARG A 85 4.70 37.74 15.78
C ARG A 85 4.39 38.78 16.87
N LEU A 86 5.42 39.21 17.60
CA LEU A 86 5.29 40.21 18.68
C LEU A 86 5.11 41.63 18.13
N HIS A 87 5.66 41.92 16.95
CA HIS A 87 5.64 43.22 16.30
C HIS A 87 5.09 43.09 14.87
N PRO A 88 3.76 43.19 14.67
CA PRO A 88 3.15 43.00 13.35
C PRO A 88 3.71 43.91 12.25
N SER A 89 4.19 45.11 12.59
CA SER A 89 4.87 46.02 11.65
C SER A 89 6.16 45.46 11.07
N PHE A 90 6.80 44.48 11.72
CA PHE A 90 7.95 43.79 11.17
C PHE A 90 7.57 42.83 10.05
N LYS A 91 6.33 42.31 10.04
CA LYS A 91 5.89 41.31 9.06
C LYS A 91 6.15 41.81 7.64
N ASP A 92 5.64 42.99 7.31
CA ASP A 92 5.66 43.54 5.95
C ASP A 92 7.08 43.80 5.44
N ALA A 93 8.02 44.10 6.36
CA ALA A 93 9.41 44.34 6.02
C ALA A 93 10.28 43.06 5.99
N VAL A 94 10.00 42.09 6.87
CA VAL A 94 10.87 40.92 7.10
C VAL A 94 10.45 39.71 6.26
N VAL A 95 9.15 39.46 6.09
CA VAL A 95 8.66 38.29 5.34
C VAL A 95 9.19 38.26 3.90
N PRO A 96 9.15 39.37 3.12
CA PRO A 96 9.73 39.37 1.78
C PRO A 96 11.22 39.03 1.75
N GLN A 97 11.98 39.50 2.75
CA GLN A 97 13.42 39.20 2.86
C GLN A 97 13.67 37.72 3.16
N ILE A 98 12.85 37.10 4.02
CA ILE A 98 12.94 35.65 4.27
C ILE A 98 12.60 34.87 3.01
N VAL A 99 11.51 35.25 2.32
CA VAL A 99 11.06 34.62 1.07
C VAL A 99 12.16 34.65 0.00
N GLU A 100 12.83 35.79 -0.18
CA GLU A 100 13.95 35.94 -1.12
C GLU A 100 15.13 35.01 -0.78
N LYS A 101 15.33 34.67 0.50
CA LYS A 101 16.46 33.88 0.99
C LYS A 101 16.15 32.41 1.29
N ILE A 102 14.96 31.90 0.93
CA ILE A 102 14.53 30.52 1.28
C ILE A 102 15.51 29.44 0.82
N ASP A 103 15.99 29.50 -0.42
CA ASP A 103 16.92 28.47 -0.92
C ASP A 103 18.24 28.50 -0.14
N GLY A 104 18.75 29.70 0.15
CA GLY A 104 19.94 29.88 0.97
C GLY A 104 19.74 29.40 2.41
N ILE A 105 18.59 29.71 3.04
CA ILE A 105 18.20 29.18 4.35
C ILE A 105 18.21 27.65 4.36
N CYS A 106 17.61 27.01 3.36
CA CYS A 106 17.54 25.55 3.27
C CYS A 106 18.94 24.94 3.07
N LEU A 107 19.76 25.51 2.20
CA LEU A 107 21.11 25.02 1.93
C LEU A 107 22.07 25.23 3.11
N TRP A 108 21.98 26.36 3.81
CA TRP A 108 22.74 26.57 5.05
C TRP A 108 22.27 25.66 6.19
N THR A 109 20.96 25.43 6.30
CA THR A 109 20.44 24.43 7.26
C THR A 109 20.98 23.05 6.93
N ASN A 110 20.99 22.66 5.66
CA ASN A 110 21.57 21.41 5.19
C ASN A 110 23.07 21.31 5.50
N TYR A 111 23.83 22.40 5.33
CA TYR A 111 25.24 22.49 5.75
C TYR A 111 25.39 22.27 7.26
N CYS A 112 24.59 22.97 8.09
CA CYS A 112 24.63 22.81 9.54
C CYS A 112 24.35 21.35 9.95
N LEU A 113 23.33 20.71 9.36
CA LEU A 113 22.99 19.31 9.61
C LEU A 113 24.06 18.32 9.16
N HIS A 114 24.84 18.68 8.14
CA HIS A 114 25.96 17.87 7.65
C HIS A 114 27.07 17.72 8.67
N PHE A 115 27.31 18.76 9.45
CA PHE A 115 28.32 18.78 10.51
C PHE A 115 27.70 18.67 11.91
N GLY A 116 26.38 18.40 12.01
CA GLY A 116 25.66 18.29 13.27
C GLY A 116 25.66 19.58 14.11
N LEU A 117 25.78 20.74 13.46
CA LEU A 117 25.87 22.04 14.12
C LEU A 117 24.50 22.50 14.63
N SER A 118 24.43 22.84 15.91
CA SER A 118 23.27 23.50 16.53
C SER A 118 23.71 24.48 17.63
N PHE A 119 22.76 25.29 18.10
CA PHE A 119 22.93 26.17 19.26
C PHE A 119 21.73 25.98 20.20
N PRO A 120 21.92 26.00 21.53
CA PRO A 120 23.16 26.26 22.29
C PRO A 120 24.18 25.12 22.27
N GLU A 121 23.77 23.94 21.82
CA GLU A 121 24.60 22.74 21.91
C GLU A 121 25.44 22.52 20.65
N ARG A 122 26.76 22.66 20.77
CA ARG A 122 27.73 22.18 19.78
C ARG A 122 28.17 20.77 20.18
N PRO A 123 27.74 19.71 19.47
CA PRO A 123 28.17 18.37 19.80
C PRO A 123 29.69 18.24 19.64
N GLY A 124 30.34 17.67 20.64
CA GLY A 124 31.75 17.27 20.55
C GLY A 124 31.97 16.18 19.49
N PRO A 125 33.21 15.96 19.03
CA PRO A 125 33.52 14.87 18.11
C PRO A 125 33.00 13.52 18.61
N GLY A 126 32.11 12.90 17.84
CA GLY A 126 31.49 11.62 18.19
C GLY A 126 30.26 11.69 19.10
N GLU A 127 29.77 12.89 19.44
CA GLU A 127 28.49 13.04 20.13
C GLU A 127 27.28 12.83 19.21
N ASP A 128 26.09 12.76 19.79
CA ASP A 128 24.85 12.48 19.09
C ASP A 128 24.27 13.73 18.41
N PHE A 129 24.37 13.79 17.09
CA PHE A 129 23.89 14.91 16.28
C PHE A 129 22.35 15.03 16.20
N ARG A 130 21.57 14.13 16.83
CA ARG A 130 20.10 14.17 16.83
C ARG A 130 19.52 15.52 17.24
N LYS A 131 20.14 16.17 18.23
CA LYS A 131 19.67 17.45 18.75
C LYS A 131 19.69 18.55 17.68
N ALA A 132 20.70 18.55 16.81
CA ALA A 132 20.75 19.50 15.69
C ALA A 132 19.60 19.28 14.71
N TYR A 133 19.30 18.04 14.36
CA TYR A 133 18.17 17.70 13.48
C TYR A 133 16.83 18.14 14.08
N PHE A 134 16.64 17.95 15.39
CA PHE A 134 15.42 18.39 16.06
C PHE A 134 15.31 19.91 16.17
N ALA A 135 16.40 20.60 16.49
CA ALA A 135 16.44 22.06 16.59
C ALA A 135 16.12 22.73 15.24
N HIS A 136 16.81 22.31 14.18
CA HIS A 136 16.58 22.85 12.84
C HIS A 136 15.20 22.49 12.30
N SER A 137 14.71 21.27 12.54
CA SER A 137 13.35 20.90 12.13
C SER A 137 12.29 21.72 12.86
N LEU A 138 12.48 22.04 14.14
CA LEU A 138 11.57 22.88 14.91
C LEU A 138 11.60 24.34 14.43
N MET A 139 12.78 24.85 14.10
CA MET A 139 12.94 26.18 13.48
C MET A 139 12.20 26.26 12.16
N LEU A 140 12.42 25.31 11.24
CA LEU A 140 11.74 25.26 9.94
C LEU A 140 10.22 25.14 10.11
N LEU A 141 9.77 24.31 11.05
CA LEU A 141 8.34 24.19 11.37
C LEU A 141 7.76 25.51 11.86
N THR A 142 8.49 26.23 12.72
CA THR A 142 8.07 27.54 13.23
C THR A 142 7.93 28.56 12.09
N LEU A 143 8.85 28.56 11.13
CA LEU A 143 8.78 29.44 9.95
C LEU A 143 7.56 29.13 9.07
N VAL A 144 7.33 27.86 8.78
CA VAL A 144 6.21 27.39 7.95
C VAL A 144 4.85 27.64 8.62
N GLU A 145 4.75 27.50 9.94
CA GLU A 145 3.48 27.69 10.67
C GLU A 145 3.14 29.16 10.89
N LEU A 146 4.12 30.06 10.86
CA LEU A 146 3.90 31.45 11.25
C LEU A 146 3.30 32.31 10.13
N TYR A 147 3.78 32.16 8.89
CA TYR A 147 3.35 33.00 7.76
C TYR A 147 3.11 32.17 6.49
N PRO A 148 1.91 32.26 5.87
CA PRO A 148 1.60 31.55 4.64
C PRO A 148 2.55 31.85 3.48
N GLU A 149 3.08 33.07 3.39
CA GLU A 149 3.99 33.51 2.32
C GLU A 149 5.34 32.76 2.42
N ILE A 150 5.86 32.58 3.64
CA ILE A 150 7.08 31.79 3.91
C ILE A 150 6.81 30.31 3.62
N SER A 151 5.67 29.80 4.10
CA SER A 151 5.24 28.41 3.87
C SER A 151 5.19 28.07 2.39
N GLN A 152 4.52 28.90 1.59
CA GLN A 152 4.42 28.71 0.14
C GLN A 152 5.79 28.78 -0.55
N ALA A 153 6.64 29.74 -0.17
CA ALA A 153 7.99 29.85 -0.72
C ALA A 153 8.87 28.63 -0.38
N MET A 154 8.82 28.15 0.87
CA MET A 154 9.53 26.93 1.30
C MET A 154 9.01 25.70 0.57
N PHE A 155 7.70 25.53 0.45
CA PHE A 155 7.10 24.38 -0.23
C PHE A 155 7.29 24.38 -1.74
N SER A 156 7.58 25.55 -2.34
CA SER A 156 7.96 25.67 -3.75
C SER A 156 9.46 25.52 -3.99
N SER A 157 10.28 25.43 -2.93
CA SER A 157 11.74 25.37 -3.03
C SER A 157 12.25 23.95 -3.27
N ASN A 158 13.07 23.82 -4.31
CA ASN A 158 13.82 22.61 -4.62
C ASN A 158 14.85 22.26 -3.53
N ALA A 159 15.47 23.27 -2.92
CA ALA A 159 16.41 23.08 -1.82
C ALA A 159 15.69 22.54 -0.58
N PHE A 160 14.48 23.03 -0.29
CA PHE A 160 13.67 22.54 0.82
C PHE A 160 13.25 21.08 0.62
N ALA A 161 12.78 20.69 -0.58
CA ALA A 161 12.45 19.29 -0.88
C ALA A 161 13.65 18.34 -0.66
N GLY A 162 14.84 18.75 -1.10
CA GLY A 162 16.09 18.00 -0.85
C GLY A 162 16.43 17.88 0.63
N LEU A 163 16.28 18.98 1.38
CA LEU A 163 16.49 19.03 2.83
C LEU A 163 15.50 18.13 3.58
N MET A 164 14.23 18.13 3.19
CA MET A 164 13.20 17.28 3.81
C MET A 164 13.47 15.79 3.64
N ILE A 165 13.90 15.37 2.44
CA ILE A 165 14.32 13.99 2.19
C ILE A 165 15.53 13.62 3.07
N ARG A 166 16.50 14.53 3.24
CA ARG A 166 17.64 14.31 4.15
C ARG A 166 17.19 14.17 5.61
N LEU A 167 16.38 15.10 6.11
CA LEU A 167 15.84 15.07 7.47
C LEU A 167 15.10 13.75 7.74
N TRP A 168 14.39 13.25 6.72
CA TRP A 168 13.67 11.99 6.79
C TRP A 168 14.58 10.76 6.81
N MET A 169 15.60 10.68 5.97
CA MET A 169 16.38 9.45 5.82
C MET A 169 17.64 9.39 6.70
N THR A 170 17.94 10.45 7.46
CA THR A 170 19.15 10.45 8.28
C THR A 170 19.03 9.51 9.47
N GLN A 171 20.04 8.66 9.62
CA GLN A 171 20.19 7.70 10.71
C GLN A 171 21.39 8.01 11.60
N GLY A 172 21.26 7.71 12.90
CA GLY A 172 22.36 7.80 13.86
C GLY A 172 23.27 6.56 13.87
N LYS A 173 24.24 6.55 14.80
CA LYS A 173 25.26 5.49 14.96
C LYS A 173 24.71 4.06 15.10
N ARG A 174 23.45 3.91 15.50
CA ARG A 174 22.77 2.60 15.67
C ARG A 174 21.78 2.28 14.54
N ARG A 175 21.92 2.93 13.37
CA ARG A 175 20.91 2.88 12.27
C ARG A 175 19.51 3.27 12.75
N GLN A 176 19.46 4.08 13.80
CA GLN A 176 18.22 4.61 14.34
C GLN A 176 17.89 5.88 13.57
N GLU A 177 16.73 5.87 12.92
CA GLU A 177 16.10 7.08 12.38
C GLU A 177 15.98 8.16 13.44
N PHE A 178 16.15 9.41 13.02
CA PHE A 178 15.94 10.53 13.92
C PHE A 178 14.45 10.76 14.14
N MET A 179 14.02 10.49 15.37
CA MET A 179 12.66 10.69 15.86
C MET A 179 12.71 10.97 17.37
N ARG A 180 11.97 11.99 17.81
CA ARG A 180 11.95 12.44 19.22
C ARG A 180 10.66 11.98 19.90
N LEU A 181 10.79 11.10 20.90
CA LEU A 181 9.66 10.47 21.61
C LEU A 181 9.67 10.70 23.13
N ASP A 182 10.59 11.49 23.65
CA ASP A 182 10.74 11.82 25.07
C ASP A 182 10.02 13.12 25.49
N ASP A 183 9.91 14.11 24.60
CA ASP A 183 9.32 15.45 24.89
C ASP A 183 7.77 15.49 24.89
N ALA A 184 7.11 16.29 25.73
CA ALA A 184 5.65 16.49 25.66
C ALA A 184 5.15 16.89 24.25
N LYS A 185 5.98 17.57 23.46
CA LYS A 185 5.66 17.98 22.09
C LYS A 185 5.86 16.84 21.07
N ALA A 186 5.13 16.93 19.95
CA ALA A 186 5.31 16.02 18.82
C ALA A 186 6.71 16.15 18.20
N CYS A 187 7.22 15.06 17.59
CA CYS A 187 8.50 15.09 16.90
C CYS A 187 8.49 16.14 15.77
N PRO A 188 9.40 17.13 15.76
CA PRO A 188 9.38 18.20 14.78
C PRO A 188 9.62 17.70 13.34
N ILE A 189 10.40 16.64 13.15
CA ILE A 189 10.62 16.02 11.82
C ILE A 189 9.31 15.46 11.26
N LEU A 190 8.53 14.75 12.08
CA LEU A 190 7.24 14.21 11.66
C LEU A 190 6.23 15.32 11.35
N SER A 191 6.15 16.33 12.23
CA SER A 191 5.25 17.47 12.03
C SER A 191 5.60 18.26 10.77
N LEU A 192 6.89 18.51 10.52
CA LEU A 192 7.36 19.22 9.35
C LEU A 192 7.11 18.43 8.06
N MET A 193 7.40 17.13 8.04
CA MET A 193 7.11 16.27 6.87
C MET A 193 5.61 16.23 6.56
N LEU A 194 4.78 16.08 7.59
CA LEU A 194 3.33 16.08 7.41
C LEU A 194 2.80 17.43 6.93
N SER A 195 3.34 18.54 7.45
CA SER A 195 2.98 19.89 6.99
C SER A 195 3.35 20.08 5.52
N ALA A 196 4.56 19.67 5.12
CA ALA A 196 5.04 19.77 3.76
C ALA A 196 4.21 18.93 2.78
N LEU A 197 3.95 17.66 3.09
CA LEU A 197 3.14 16.78 2.24
C LEU A 197 1.68 17.22 2.11
N ARG A 198 1.14 18.05 3.01
CA ARG A 198 -0.21 18.63 2.85
C ARG A 198 -0.26 19.73 1.81
N ASN A 199 0.87 20.31 1.45
CA ASN A 199 0.95 21.29 0.38
C ASN A 199 1.09 20.57 -0.97
N GLU A 200 0.26 20.95 -1.94
CA GLU A 200 0.21 20.33 -3.26
C GLU A 200 1.50 20.58 -4.05
N THR A 201 2.02 21.81 -4.03
CA THR A 201 3.27 22.17 -4.71
C THR A 201 4.45 21.35 -4.19
N PHE A 202 4.59 21.21 -2.87
CA PHE A 202 5.62 20.37 -2.28
C PHE A 202 5.44 18.90 -2.64
N SER A 203 4.19 18.40 -2.64
CA SER A 203 3.90 17.00 -2.99
C SER A 203 4.35 16.65 -4.41
N GLN A 204 4.12 17.56 -5.37
CA GLN A 204 4.61 17.40 -6.75
C GLN A 204 6.15 17.40 -6.82
N LEU A 205 6.81 18.33 -6.14
CA LEU A 205 8.28 18.37 -6.06
C LEU A 205 8.85 17.14 -5.37
N PHE A 206 8.20 16.67 -4.31
CA PHE A 206 8.55 15.44 -3.60
C PHE A 206 8.48 14.25 -4.55
N ALA A 207 7.39 14.10 -5.30
CA ALA A 207 7.24 13.02 -6.28
C ALA A 207 8.33 13.06 -7.36
N GLN A 208 8.58 14.24 -7.93
CA GLN A 208 9.65 14.44 -8.91
C GLN A 208 11.03 14.03 -8.34
N ARG A 209 11.30 14.33 -7.07
CA ARG A 209 12.56 13.96 -6.40
C ARG A 209 12.67 12.46 -6.14
N ILE A 210 11.57 11.81 -5.72
CA ILE A 210 11.51 10.36 -5.53
C ILE A 210 11.76 9.64 -6.86
N ALA A 211 11.18 10.11 -7.96
CA ALA A 211 11.35 9.51 -9.29
C ALA A 211 12.75 9.77 -9.90
N SER A 212 13.33 10.96 -9.72
CA SER A 212 14.57 11.37 -10.42
C SER A 212 15.88 10.83 -9.83
N ARG A 213 15.92 10.40 -8.56
CA ARG A 213 17.17 10.04 -7.86
C ARG A 213 17.52 8.54 -7.90
N GLY A 214 16.87 7.77 -8.77
CA GLY A 214 17.14 6.36 -9.00
C GLY A 214 16.28 5.42 -8.15
N SER A 215 16.31 4.13 -8.48
CA SER A 215 15.41 3.09 -7.94
C SER A 215 15.56 2.80 -6.44
N HIS A 216 16.65 3.24 -5.80
CA HIS A 216 16.90 3.00 -4.39
C HIS A 216 16.22 4.02 -3.46
N LEU A 217 16.01 5.26 -3.91
CA LEU A 217 15.48 6.32 -3.06
C LEU A 217 14.03 6.02 -2.57
N PRO A 218 13.09 5.59 -3.42
CA PRO A 218 11.75 5.18 -2.97
C PRO A 218 11.81 4.10 -1.87
N ASP A 219 12.70 3.14 -2.07
CA ASP A 219 12.98 2.01 -1.21
C ASP A 219 13.55 2.42 0.16
N ASP A 220 14.51 3.36 0.18
CA ASP A 220 15.09 3.92 1.40
C ASP A 220 14.08 4.78 2.17
N PHE A 221 13.29 5.60 1.48
CA PHE A 221 12.23 6.39 2.10
C PHE A 221 11.21 5.47 2.81
N ALA A 222 10.76 4.42 2.14
CA ALA A 222 9.83 3.44 2.71
C ALA A 222 10.46 2.69 3.91
N ARG A 223 11.74 2.30 3.82
CA ARG A 223 12.49 1.70 4.95
C ARG A 223 12.55 2.64 6.15
N SER A 224 12.78 3.94 5.94
CA SER A 224 12.83 4.94 7.00
C SER A 224 11.47 5.16 7.68
N VAL A 225 10.35 5.02 6.96
CA VAL A 225 8.99 5.01 7.55
C VAL A 225 8.85 3.81 8.49
N VAL A 226 9.15 2.60 8.00
CA VAL A 226 9.05 1.36 8.78
C VAL A 226 9.99 1.37 10.00
N ALA A 227 11.22 1.87 9.83
CA ALA A 227 12.17 1.97 10.92
C ALA A 227 11.67 2.90 12.04
N ARG A 228 11.03 4.03 11.70
CA ARG A 228 10.37 4.89 12.71
C ARG A 228 9.20 4.21 13.40
N THR A 229 8.39 3.43 12.68
CA THR A 229 7.31 2.64 13.29
C THR A 229 7.86 1.64 14.31
N ARG A 230 8.97 0.95 13.99
CA ARG A 230 9.63 0.02 14.90
C ARG A 230 10.25 0.70 16.11
N GLN A 231 10.83 1.89 15.93
CA GLN A 231 11.31 2.70 17.06
C GLN A 231 10.16 3.12 17.97
N LEU A 232 9.02 3.51 17.40
CA LEU A 232 7.82 3.85 18.16
C LEU A 232 7.35 2.63 18.95
N PHE A 233 7.24 1.46 18.32
CA PHE A 233 6.94 0.17 18.98
C PHE A 233 7.84 -0.09 20.19
N GLN A 234 9.16 0.09 20.04
CA GLN A 234 10.15 -0.10 21.12
C GLN A 234 9.99 0.89 22.28
N SER A 235 9.38 2.05 22.04
CA SER A 235 9.18 3.10 23.04
C SER A 235 7.85 3.02 23.79
N LEU A 236 6.99 2.02 23.51
CA LEU A 236 5.62 1.99 24.03
C LEU A 236 5.53 2.10 25.56
N SER A 237 6.47 1.51 26.30
CA SER A 237 6.52 1.57 27.75
C SER A 237 7.01 2.92 28.31
N GLN A 238 7.66 3.74 27.48
CA GLN A 238 8.28 5.01 27.86
C GLN A 238 7.42 6.22 27.48
N VAL A 239 6.40 6.02 26.63
CA VAL A 239 5.60 7.09 26.04
C VAL A 239 4.14 6.96 26.48
N SER A 240 3.50 8.10 26.77
CA SER A 240 2.06 8.10 27.06
C SER A 240 1.25 7.59 25.87
N LEU A 241 0.13 6.91 26.13
CA LEU A 241 -0.68 6.30 25.07
C LEU A 241 -1.15 7.35 24.05
N SER A 242 -1.60 8.52 24.49
CA SER A 242 -2.00 9.63 23.60
C SER A 242 -0.87 10.03 22.65
N LYS A 243 0.35 10.21 23.16
CA LYS A 243 1.49 10.58 22.34
C LYS A 243 1.92 9.45 21.39
N TYR A 244 1.84 8.20 21.83
CA TYR A 244 2.10 7.05 20.98
C TYR A 244 1.14 7.02 19.79
N VAL A 245 -0.17 7.07 20.06
CA VAL A 245 -1.22 7.06 19.02
C VAL A 245 -1.08 8.26 18.11
N GLY A 246 -0.84 9.45 18.66
CA GLY A 246 -0.63 10.65 17.87
C GLY A 246 0.62 10.59 16.97
N SER A 247 1.68 9.90 17.40
CA SER A 247 2.89 9.71 16.59
C SER A 247 2.68 8.66 15.50
N LEU A 248 2.01 7.55 15.83
CA LEU A 248 1.63 6.51 14.87
C LEU A 248 0.69 7.06 13.79
N GLY A 249 -0.31 7.85 14.19
CA GLY A 249 -1.23 8.51 13.28
C GLY A 249 -0.52 9.44 12.29
N ARG A 250 0.51 10.17 12.72
CA ARG A 250 1.34 10.99 11.82
C ARG A 250 2.15 10.13 10.84
N LEU A 251 2.74 9.02 11.29
CA LEU A 251 3.49 8.12 10.42
C LEU A 251 2.60 7.48 9.34
N VAL A 252 1.41 7.00 9.73
CA VAL A 252 0.42 6.46 8.79
C VAL A 252 -0.01 7.54 7.78
N HIS A 253 -0.26 8.78 8.26
CA HIS A 253 -0.65 9.89 7.39
C HIS A 253 0.47 10.29 6.42
N ILE A 254 1.73 10.32 6.87
CA ILE A 254 2.89 10.59 6.00
C ILE A 254 3.01 9.51 4.92
N ALA A 255 2.91 8.23 5.30
CA ALA A 255 2.96 7.13 4.33
C ALA A 255 1.83 7.22 3.30
N TRP A 256 0.62 7.55 3.76
CA TRP A 256 -0.55 7.75 2.91
C TRP A 256 -0.35 8.91 1.92
N MET A 257 0.01 10.11 2.39
CA MET A 257 0.26 11.26 1.53
C MET A 257 1.42 11.03 0.56
N ALA A 258 2.51 10.44 1.03
CA ALA A 258 3.66 10.15 0.18
C ALA A 258 3.30 9.19 -0.96
N ARG A 259 2.48 8.16 -0.70
CA ARG A 259 2.00 7.23 -1.73
C ARG A 259 1.06 7.90 -2.74
N LEU A 260 0.23 8.85 -2.30
CA LEU A 260 -0.60 9.64 -3.21
C LEU A 260 0.23 10.59 -4.07
N ALA A 261 1.24 11.23 -3.48
CA ALA A 261 2.13 12.13 -4.18
C ALA A 261 3.02 11.38 -5.20
N ALA A 262 3.58 10.23 -4.82
CA ALA A 262 4.52 9.45 -5.62
C ALA A 262 4.08 7.96 -5.69
N PRO A 263 3.30 7.56 -6.71
CA PRO A 263 2.79 6.19 -6.85
C PRO A 263 3.88 5.10 -6.84
N GLU A 264 5.11 5.40 -7.25
CA GLU A 264 6.26 4.49 -7.23
C GLU A 264 6.63 4.04 -5.80
N LEU A 265 6.26 4.84 -4.79
CA LEU A 265 6.43 4.45 -3.39
C LEU A 265 5.53 3.28 -2.99
N GLU A 266 4.40 3.04 -3.68
CA GLU A 266 3.50 1.95 -3.34
C GLU A 266 4.22 0.59 -3.37
N ARG A 267 4.94 0.31 -4.45
CA ARG A 267 5.73 -0.92 -4.59
C ARG A 267 6.81 -1.03 -3.50
N SER A 268 7.46 0.10 -3.20
CA SER A 268 8.52 0.19 -2.20
C SER A 268 7.99 -0.08 -0.79
N PHE A 269 6.84 0.50 -0.45
CA PHE A 269 6.13 0.31 0.81
C PHE A 269 5.70 -1.15 1.01
N ILE A 270 5.11 -1.77 -0.01
CA ILE A 270 4.72 -3.19 0.03
C ILE A 270 5.96 -4.08 0.20
N LYS A 271 7.04 -3.79 -0.53
CA LYS A 271 8.30 -4.54 -0.43
C LYS A 271 8.87 -4.51 1.01
N VAL A 272 8.74 -3.40 1.72
CA VAL A 272 9.21 -3.27 3.12
C VAL A 272 8.16 -3.69 4.16
N LYS A 273 7.02 -4.24 3.73
CA LYS A 273 5.92 -4.73 4.58
C LYS A 273 5.37 -3.68 5.55
N TYR A 274 5.20 -2.44 5.08
CA TYR A 274 4.81 -1.34 5.95
C TYR A 274 3.46 -1.55 6.66
N MET A 275 2.50 -2.20 6.01
CA MET A 275 1.17 -2.48 6.58
C MET A 275 1.26 -3.40 7.79
N LEU A 276 2.12 -4.43 7.72
CA LEU A 276 2.37 -5.34 8.82
C LEU A 276 2.92 -4.60 10.05
N GLU A 277 3.88 -3.71 9.83
CA GLU A 277 4.56 -2.99 10.91
C GLU A 277 3.64 -1.94 11.55
N PHE A 278 2.84 -1.23 10.76
CA PHE A 278 1.78 -0.36 11.27
C PHE A 278 0.68 -1.13 11.99
N GLY A 279 0.26 -2.28 11.47
CA GLY A 279 -0.71 -3.15 12.10
C GLY A 279 -0.27 -3.58 13.49
N LYS A 280 0.95 -4.12 13.61
CA LYS A 280 1.54 -4.49 14.91
C LYS A 280 1.55 -3.32 15.90
N ALA A 281 1.93 -2.13 15.43
CA ALA A 281 1.93 -0.93 16.28
C ALA A 281 0.52 -0.53 16.75
N LEU A 282 -0.51 -0.68 15.89
CA LEU A 282 -1.91 -0.46 16.26
C LEU A 282 -2.46 -1.51 17.21
N HIS A 283 -2.13 -2.79 17.00
CA HIS A 283 -2.56 -3.87 17.89
C HIS A 283 -2.05 -3.67 19.31
N LEU A 284 -0.81 -3.18 19.49
CA LEU A 284 -0.30 -2.82 20.81
C LEU A 284 -1.05 -1.66 21.46
N VAL A 285 -1.50 -0.67 20.68
CA VAL A 285 -2.37 0.40 21.21
C VAL A 285 -3.67 -0.20 21.71
N LEU A 286 -4.28 -1.09 20.92
CA LEU A 286 -5.51 -1.78 21.31
C LEU A 286 -5.33 -2.53 22.63
N ALA A 287 -4.25 -3.31 22.77
CA ALA A 287 -3.99 -4.07 23.99
C ALA A 287 -3.97 -3.16 25.23
N ARG A 288 -3.36 -1.97 25.14
CA ARG A 288 -3.38 -0.98 26.24
C ARG A 288 -4.74 -0.34 26.46
N VAL A 289 -5.46 -0.01 25.39
CA VAL A 289 -6.83 0.53 25.44
C VAL A 289 -7.78 -0.43 26.16
N GLN A 290 -7.56 -1.75 26.05
CA GLN A 290 -8.38 -2.76 26.73
C GLN A 290 -8.11 -2.85 28.23
N THR A 291 -6.89 -2.51 28.68
CA THR A 291 -6.48 -2.61 30.09
C THR A 291 -6.53 -1.29 30.84
N GLU A 292 -6.50 -0.16 30.14
CA GLU A 292 -6.42 1.19 30.70
C GLU A 292 -7.71 1.96 30.42
N SER A 293 -8.13 2.83 31.35
CA SER A 293 -9.15 3.83 31.03
C SER A 293 -8.54 4.88 30.10
N VAL A 294 -9.08 5.00 28.88
CA VAL A 294 -8.56 5.90 27.86
C VAL A 294 -9.51 7.06 27.59
N SER A 295 -8.94 8.23 27.28
CA SER A 295 -9.73 9.40 26.89
C SER A 295 -10.40 9.24 25.53
N THR A 296 -11.48 9.97 25.31
CA THR A 296 -12.17 10.06 24.01
C THR A 296 -11.24 10.50 22.87
N GLU A 297 -10.28 11.39 23.15
CA GLU A 297 -9.30 11.86 22.17
C GLU A 297 -8.37 10.74 21.67
N VAL A 298 -7.95 9.85 22.57
CA VAL A 298 -7.12 8.68 22.23
C VAL A 298 -7.92 7.73 21.34
N MET A 299 -9.18 7.47 21.70
CA MET A 299 -10.06 6.61 20.90
C MET A 299 -10.34 7.18 19.50
N LEU A 300 -10.60 8.49 19.41
CA LEU A 300 -10.79 9.17 18.12
C LEU A 300 -9.51 9.11 17.27
N SER A 301 -8.34 9.30 17.89
CA SER A 301 -7.05 9.22 17.21
C SER A 301 -6.76 7.79 16.73
N LEU A 302 -7.10 6.77 17.52
CA LEU A 302 -7.01 5.36 17.14
C LEU A 302 -7.89 5.07 15.92
N ARG A 303 -9.17 5.47 15.96
CA ARG A 303 -10.11 5.31 14.83
C ARG A 303 -9.57 5.94 13.55
N ASN A 304 -9.21 7.21 13.61
CA ASN A 304 -8.69 7.96 12.47
C ASN A 304 -7.40 7.36 11.90
N THR A 305 -6.56 6.77 12.76
CA THR A 305 -5.33 6.09 12.33
C THR A 305 -5.65 4.77 11.65
N THR A 306 -6.53 3.95 12.24
CA THR A 306 -6.96 2.68 11.65
C THR A 306 -7.64 2.89 10.30
N MET A 307 -8.55 3.87 10.18
CA MET A 307 -9.26 4.16 8.93
C MET A 307 -8.29 4.52 7.80
N ARG A 308 -7.32 5.39 8.07
CA ARG A 308 -6.27 5.73 7.07
C ARG A 308 -5.38 4.55 6.72
N LEU A 309 -5.11 3.66 7.67
CA LEU A 309 -4.28 2.49 7.42
C LEU A 309 -4.97 1.48 6.50
N VAL A 310 -6.28 1.28 6.64
CA VAL A 310 -7.04 0.28 5.86
C VAL A 310 -7.62 0.81 4.56
N GLU A 311 -7.70 2.13 4.39
CA GLU A 311 -8.17 2.77 3.15
C GLU A 311 -7.52 2.19 1.87
N PRO A 312 -6.20 1.94 1.81
CA PRO A 312 -5.58 1.33 0.63
C PRO A 312 -6.09 -0.07 0.32
N GLY A 313 -6.52 -0.82 1.34
CA GLY A 313 -7.12 -2.14 1.19
C GLY A 313 -8.58 -2.10 0.74
N ILE A 314 -9.33 -1.07 1.15
CA ILE A 314 -10.73 -0.84 0.73
C ILE A 314 -10.80 -0.42 -0.72
N ASN A 315 -10.03 0.62 -1.06
CA ASN A 315 -10.05 1.18 -2.40
C ASN A 315 -9.42 0.26 -3.44
N GLY A 316 -8.79 -0.83 -2.98
CA GLY A 316 -8.24 -1.93 -3.76
C GLY A 316 -7.26 -1.44 -4.82
N ARG A 317 -6.00 -1.82 -4.74
CA ARG A 317 -5.10 -1.66 -5.89
C ARG A 317 -4.63 -3.04 -6.30
N LEU A 318 -3.71 -3.10 -7.26
CA LEU A 318 -3.03 -4.31 -7.75
C LEU A 318 -2.58 -5.30 -6.65
N TYR A 319 -2.45 -4.83 -5.42
CA TYR A 319 -1.87 -5.54 -4.29
C TYR A 319 -2.89 -5.88 -3.18
N GLY A 320 -4.19 -5.86 -3.46
CA GLY A 320 -5.26 -6.12 -2.48
C GLY A 320 -4.99 -7.35 -1.59
N PRO A 321 -4.74 -8.56 -2.14
CA PRO A 321 -4.43 -9.75 -1.34
C PRO A 321 -3.19 -9.60 -0.45
N LEU A 322 -2.15 -8.89 -0.92
CA LEU A 322 -0.92 -8.69 -0.16
C LEU A 322 -1.11 -7.69 0.98
N ILE A 323 -1.82 -6.59 0.72
CA ILE A 323 -2.18 -5.58 1.72
C ILE A 323 -3.00 -6.22 2.83
N TRP A 324 -4.08 -6.93 2.49
CA TRP A 324 -4.94 -7.57 3.49
C TRP A 324 -4.22 -8.69 4.25
N ARG A 325 -3.37 -9.48 3.58
CA ARG A 325 -2.49 -10.45 4.27
C ARG A 325 -1.66 -9.77 5.34
N GLU A 326 -1.03 -8.64 5.03
CA GLU A 326 -0.15 -7.92 5.97
C GLU A 326 -0.93 -7.22 7.09
N LEU A 327 -2.09 -6.65 6.79
CA LEU A 327 -2.97 -6.08 7.80
C LEU A 327 -3.46 -7.14 8.79
N VAL A 328 -3.86 -8.32 8.31
CA VAL A 328 -4.29 -9.44 9.15
C VAL A 328 -3.11 -10.00 9.94
N GLU A 329 -1.93 -10.17 9.33
CA GLU A 329 -0.71 -10.61 10.03
C GLU A 329 -0.23 -9.59 11.08
N GLY A 330 -0.61 -8.32 10.95
CA GLY A 330 -0.43 -7.27 11.94
C GLY A 330 -1.58 -7.12 12.94
N ASP A 331 -2.51 -8.08 13.01
CA ASP A 331 -3.67 -8.07 13.91
C ASP A 331 -4.63 -6.88 13.75
N VAL A 332 -4.64 -6.22 12.58
CA VAL A 332 -5.58 -5.12 12.28
C VAL A 332 -7.02 -5.62 12.26
N TYR A 333 -7.25 -6.90 11.95
CA TYR A 333 -8.56 -7.54 12.05
C TYR A 333 -9.19 -7.34 13.44
N GLY A 334 -8.45 -7.67 14.51
CA GLY A 334 -8.92 -7.48 15.88
C GLY A 334 -9.19 -6.02 16.22
N VAL A 335 -8.37 -5.09 15.69
CA VAL A 335 -8.57 -3.64 15.84
C VAL A 335 -9.85 -3.17 15.16
N LEU A 336 -10.13 -3.62 13.93
CA LEU A 336 -11.35 -3.26 13.20
C LEU A 336 -12.60 -3.72 13.94
N LEU A 337 -12.64 -4.99 14.36
CA LEU A 337 -13.79 -5.55 15.08
C LEU A 337 -14.01 -4.88 16.43
N TYR A 338 -12.93 -4.60 17.17
CA TYR A 338 -13.03 -3.86 18.42
C TYR A 338 -13.64 -2.47 18.19
N LEU A 339 -13.10 -1.69 17.24
CA LEU A 339 -13.60 -0.34 16.96
C LEU A 339 -15.06 -0.35 16.48
N LEU A 340 -15.45 -1.36 15.69
CA LEU A 340 -16.83 -1.55 15.23
C LEU A 340 -17.76 -1.86 16.42
N ALA A 341 -17.34 -2.73 17.34
CA ALA A 341 -18.10 -3.06 18.54
C ALA A 341 -18.23 -1.87 19.52
N GLN A 342 -17.26 -0.95 19.54
CA GLN A 342 -17.34 0.30 20.31
C GLN A 342 -18.29 1.34 19.69
N GLY A 343 -18.92 1.07 18.53
CA GLY A 343 -19.82 2.00 17.85
C GLY A 343 -19.07 3.15 17.17
N GLY A 344 -19.66 4.35 17.10
CA GLY A 344 -19.11 5.53 16.44
C GLY A 344 -20.19 6.37 15.78
N SER A 345 -19.79 7.41 15.04
CA SER A 345 -20.70 8.08 14.12
C SER A 345 -21.16 7.10 13.01
N PRO A 346 -22.34 7.32 12.38
CA PRO A 346 -22.81 6.45 11.31
C PRO A 346 -21.80 6.27 10.16
N GLY A 347 -21.10 7.34 9.77
CA GLY A 347 -20.07 7.29 8.72
C GLY A 347 -18.84 6.46 9.12
N GLU A 348 -18.41 6.54 10.37
CA GLU A 348 -17.30 5.70 10.87
C GLU A 348 -17.70 4.23 10.92
N VAL A 349 -18.90 3.92 11.40
CA VAL A 349 -19.41 2.54 11.44
C VAL A 349 -19.52 1.95 10.03
N GLU A 350 -20.05 2.72 9.08
CA GLU A 350 -20.17 2.27 7.69
C GLU A 350 -18.80 2.08 7.04
N PHE A 351 -17.84 2.99 7.29
CA PHE A 351 -16.46 2.80 6.83
C PHE A 351 -15.85 1.51 7.38
N LEU A 352 -16.03 1.22 8.68
CA LEU A 352 -15.50 0.00 9.30
C LEU A 352 -16.17 -1.27 8.75
N LYS A 353 -17.48 -1.22 8.47
CA LYS A 353 -18.18 -2.31 7.76
C LYS A 353 -17.60 -2.52 6.36
N ASN A 354 -17.36 -1.45 5.61
CA ASN A 354 -16.73 -1.51 4.29
C ASN A 354 -15.31 -2.07 4.36
N ALA A 355 -14.54 -1.73 5.40
CA ALA A 355 -13.22 -2.32 5.65
C ALA A 355 -13.32 -3.84 5.87
N CYS A 356 -14.23 -4.30 6.71
CA CYS A 356 -14.46 -5.72 6.94
C CYS A 356 -14.98 -6.42 5.67
N GLY A 357 -15.92 -5.84 4.94
CA GLY A 357 -16.43 -6.39 3.67
C GLY A 357 -15.36 -6.48 2.58
N ALA A 358 -14.50 -5.46 2.46
CA ALA A 358 -13.34 -5.50 1.57
C ALA A 358 -12.39 -6.62 1.98
N MET A 359 -12.03 -6.74 3.26
CA MET A 359 -11.21 -7.85 3.76
C MET A 359 -11.84 -9.20 3.47
N ALA A 360 -13.15 -9.37 3.69
CA ALA A 360 -13.89 -10.57 3.36
C ALA A 360 -13.72 -10.90 1.88
N THR A 361 -13.83 -9.94 0.97
CA THR A 361 -13.63 -10.18 -0.49
C THR A 361 -12.29 -10.88 -0.77
N TYR A 362 -11.23 -10.56 -0.02
CA TYR A 362 -9.91 -11.15 -0.21
C TYR A 362 -9.66 -12.44 0.57
N THR A 363 -10.62 -12.98 1.33
CA THR A 363 -10.45 -14.30 1.98
C THR A 363 -10.59 -15.49 1.04
N VAL A 364 -10.93 -15.24 -0.23
CA VAL A 364 -10.75 -16.24 -1.31
C VAL A 364 -9.28 -16.49 -1.62
N TYR A 365 -8.36 -15.65 -1.13
CA TYR A 365 -6.92 -15.87 -1.26
C TYR A 365 -6.38 -16.60 -0.02
N PRO A 366 -5.75 -17.78 -0.18
CA PRO A 366 -5.25 -18.57 0.96
C PRO A 366 -4.27 -17.82 1.85
N CYS A 367 -3.50 -16.88 1.28
CA CYS A 367 -2.54 -16.11 2.04
C CYS A 367 -3.20 -15.17 3.05
N VAL A 368 -4.42 -14.70 2.79
CA VAL A 368 -5.21 -13.88 3.72
C VAL A 368 -5.94 -14.79 4.69
N LEU A 369 -6.67 -15.79 4.17
CA LEU A 369 -7.50 -16.69 4.96
C LEU A 369 -6.70 -17.46 6.03
N LYS A 370 -5.54 -18.03 5.69
CA LYS A 370 -4.66 -18.74 6.64
C LYS A 370 -4.15 -17.86 7.79
N ARG A 371 -4.08 -16.55 7.57
CA ARG A 371 -3.68 -15.59 8.61
C ARG A 371 -4.87 -15.23 9.48
N LEU A 372 -6.04 -15.08 8.87
CA LEU A 372 -7.27 -14.74 9.56
C LEU A 372 -7.74 -15.86 10.49
N ASP A 373 -7.60 -17.12 10.07
CA ASP A 373 -7.84 -18.32 10.89
C ASP A 373 -7.03 -18.32 12.21
N LYS A 374 -5.86 -17.66 12.21
CA LYS A 374 -4.98 -17.54 13.39
C LYS A 374 -5.15 -16.21 14.12
N ALA A 375 -5.91 -15.28 13.56
CA ALA A 375 -6.05 -13.93 14.10
C ALA A 375 -6.97 -13.96 15.33
N ARG A 376 -6.56 -13.23 16.37
CA ARG A 376 -7.32 -13.20 17.63
C ARG A 376 -8.40 -12.13 17.57
N ILE A 377 -9.62 -12.50 17.94
CA ILE A 377 -10.68 -11.54 18.22
C ILE A 377 -10.61 -11.17 19.70
N PRO A 378 -10.59 -9.88 20.06
CA PRO A 378 -10.54 -9.51 21.46
C PRO A 378 -11.78 -9.97 22.25
N ASP A 379 -11.59 -10.28 23.53
CA ASP A 379 -12.65 -10.84 24.38
C ASP A 379 -13.90 -9.93 24.44
N GLY A 380 -15.09 -10.53 24.40
CA GLY A 380 -16.36 -9.81 24.46
C GLY A 380 -16.76 -9.09 23.17
N VAL A 381 -15.91 -9.06 22.13
CA VAL A 381 -16.21 -8.37 20.87
C VAL A 381 -17.26 -9.13 20.05
N ARG A 382 -17.18 -10.47 20.02
CA ARG A 382 -18.16 -11.31 19.26
C ARG A 382 -19.58 -11.13 19.81
N GLU A 383 -19.71 -11.17 21.13
CA GLU A 383 -20.98 -11.02 21.85
C GLU A 383 -21.57 -9.63 21.60
N LYS A 384 -20.77 -8.57 21.74
CA LYS A 384 -21.20 -7.19 21.47
C LYS A 384 -21.67 -6.98 20.03
N LEU A 385 -20.98 -7.57 19.05
CA LEU A 385 -21.40 -7.49 17.64
C LEU A 385 -22.72 -8.25 17.41
N GLY A 386 -22.89 -9.42 18.02
CA GLY A 386 -24.11 -10.22 17.92
C GLY A 386 -25.33 -9.62 18.61
N GLU A 387 -25.13 -8.88 19.70
CA GLU A 387 -26.19 -8.20 20.46
C GLU A 387 -26.59 -6.84 19.86
N ASN A 388 -25.67 -6.19 19.13
CA ASN A 388 -25.92 -4.89 18.52
C ASN A 388 -26.86 -5.00 17.31
N ARG A 389 -28.11 -4.56 17.46
CA ARG A 389 -29.14 -4.59 16.40
C ARG A 389 -28.71 -3.99 15.05
N ARG A 390 -27.79 -3.01 15.03
CA ARG A 390 -27.33 -2.38 13.79
C ARG A 390 -26.20 -3.17 13.09
N LEU A 391 -25.53 -4.03 13.82
CA LEU A 391 -24.33 -4.74 13.36
C LEU A 391 -24.55 -6.25 13.25
N LYS A 392 -25.58 -6.79 13.92
CA LYS A 392 -25.85 -8.23 14.01
C LYS A 392 -25.90 -8.90 12.65
N ASP A 393 -26.73 -8.41 11.73
CA ASP A 393 -26.93 -9.04 10.43
C ASP A 393 -25.62 -9.02 9.61
N PHE A 394 -24.97 -7.85 9.56
CA PHE A 394 -23.66 -7.72 8.93
C PHE A 394 -22.61 -8.67 9.54
N TRP A 395 -22.58 -8.79 10.87
CA TRP A 395 -21.63 -9.65 11.57
C TRP A 395 -21.87 -11.12 11.29
N LEU A 396 -23.14 -11.57 11.28
CA LEU A 396 -23.49 -12.94 10.96
C LEU A 396 -23.09 -13.30 9.52
N ASP A 397 -23.39 -12.41 8.56
CA ASP A 397 -23.00 -12.61 7.15
C ASP A 397 -21.48 -12.66 6.99
N PHE A 398 -20.78 -11.73 7.66
CA PHE A 398 -19.33 -11.64 7.61
C PHE A 398 -18.67 -12.87 8.25
N ASP A 399 -19.01 -13.23 9.49
CA ASP A 399 -18.42 -14.37 10.20
C ASP A 399 -18.78 -15.70 9.51
N GLY A 400 -20.02 -15.87 9.06
CA GLY A 400 -20.44 -17.04 8.27
C GLY A 400 -19.61 -17.20 7.00
N THR A 401 -19.35 -16.11 6.28
CA THR A 401 -18.48 -16.14 5.09
C THR A 401 -17.04 -16.55 5.41
N LEU A 402 -16.51 -16.11 6.55
CA LEU A 402 -15.18 -16.52 6.98
C LEU A 402 -15.14 -18.02 7.33
N GLN A 403 -16.17 -18.51 8.04
CA GLN A 403 -16.30 -19.91 8.42
C GLN A 403 -16.38 -20.80 7.18
N THR A 404 -17.31 -20.54 6.25
CA THR A 404 -17.45 -21.33 5.01
C THR A 404 -16.16 -21.35 4.21
N ARG A 405 -15.45 -20.22 4.07
CA ARG A 405 -14.18 -20.19 3.33
C ARG A 405 -13.08 -20.93 4.07
N GLY A 406 -13.06 -20.85 5.41
CA GLY A 406 -12.19 -21.64 6.27
C GLY A 406 -12.41 -23.15 6.09
N GLU A 407 -13.66 -23.60 6.06
CA GLU A 407 -14.04 -24.99 5.78
C GLU A 407 -13.53 -25.44 4.41
N ILE A 408 -13.77 -24.65 3.35
CA ILE A 408 -13.23 -24.95 2.01
C ILE A 408 -11.71 -25.12 2.04
N LEU A 409 -10.99 -24.27 2.80
CA LEU A 409 -9.54 -24.39 2.92
C LEU A 409 -9.09 -25.62 3.70
N GLN A 410 -9.83 -26.03 4.72
CA GLN A 410 -9.54 -27.20 5.55
C GLN A 410 -9.86 -28.52 4.82
N GLU A 411 -10.96 -28.55 4.04
CA GLU A 411 -11.36 -29.71 3.26
C GLU A 411 -10.52 -29.90 1.99
N MET A 412 -9.79 -28.88 1.53
CA MET A 412 -8.96 -28.96 0.34
C MET A 412 -7.93 -30.11 0.50
N PRO A 413 -7.93 -31.11 -0.38
CA PRO A 413 -7.04 -32.25 -0.27
C PRO A 413 -5.57 -31.85 -0.20
N GLU A 414 -4.85 -32.42 0.76
CA GLU A 414 -3.39 -32.36 0.76
C GLU A 414 -2.87 -32.99 -0.54
N GLY A 415 -1.90 -32.36 -1.18
CA GLY A 415 -1.37 -32.84 -2.45
C GLY A 415 -2.24 -32.60 -3.68
N LEU A 416 -3.37 -31.88 -3.59
CA LEU A 416 -4.07 -31.41 -4.79
C LEU A 416 -3.05 -30.76 -5.73
N SER A 417 -2.93 -31.28 -6.94
CA SER A 417 -1.94 -30.85 -7.92
C SER A 417 -2.65 -30.60 -9.24
N ILE A 418 -2.54 -29.38 -9.75
CA ILE A 418 -3.06 -29.01 -11.06
C ILE A 418 -1.92 -29.11 -12.08
N CYS A 419 -2.25 -29.58 -13.28
CA CYS A 419 -1.35 -29.66 -14.42
C CYS A 419 -1.93 -28.85 -15.57
N ASP A 420 -1.16 -27.93 -16.14
CA ASP A 420 -1.63 -27.08 -17.25
C ASP A 420 -1.67 -27.79 -18.59
N ASN A 421 -1.05 -28.98 -18.72
CA ASN A 421 -1.26 -29.79 -19.91
C ASN A 421 -2.72 -30.25 -19.95
N LEU A 422 -3.51 -29.71 -20.89
CA LEU A 422 -4.93 -30.04 -21.08
C LEU A 422 -5.16 -31.54 -21.35
N ARG A 423 -4.11 -32.27 -21.76
CA ARG A 423 -4.10 -33.72 -21.97
C ARG A 423 -3.36 -34.47 -20.86
N CYS A 424 -3.21 -33.89 -19.67
CA CYS A 424 -2.70 -34.62 -18.51
C CYS A 424 -3.67 -35.76 -18.16
N PRO A 425 -3.19 -37.01 -17.92
CA PRO A 425 -4.06 -38.13 -17.58
C PRO A 425 -4.69 -38.05 -16.18
N GLY A 426 -4.34 -37.08 -15.33
CA GLY A 426 -4.95 -36.93 -13.99
C GLY A 426 -4.44 -37.92 -12.93
N ASP A 427 -4.16 -39.16 -13.29
CA ASP A 427 -3.88 -40.27 -12.35
C ASP A 427 -2.55 -40.19 -11.59
N ARG A 428 -1.72 -39.19 -11.87
CA ARG A 428 -0.42 -39.05 -11.18
C ARG A 428 -0.58 -38.26 -9.90
N LEU A 429 -1.32 -38.82 -8.95
CA LEU A 429 -1.08 -38.62 -7.52
C LEU A 429 0.25 -39.32 -7.17
N ALA A 430 1.34 -38.90 -7.81
CA ALA A 430 2.64 -39.40 -7.42
C ALA A 430 2.95 -38.71 -6.09
N GLU A 431 2.90 -39.49 -5.00
CA GLU A 431 3.26 -39.11 -3.63
C GLU A 431 4.64 -38.41 -3.52
N GLU A 432 5.42 -38.35 -4.61
CA GLU A 432 6.73 -37.72 -4.67
C GLU A 432 7.00 -36.84 -5.92
N ALA A 433 6.04 -36.67 -6.85
CA ALA A 433 6.32 -35.87 -8.04
C ALA A 433 6.27 -34.37 -7.72
N LEU A 434 7.45 -33.79 -7.48
CA LEU A 434 7.64 -32.33 -7.40
C LEU A 434 7.01 -31.65 -8.62
N VAL A 435 5.96 -30.87 -8.38
CA VAL A 435 5.30 -30.03 -9.39
C VAL A 435 6.34 -29.11 -10.03
N LYS A 436 6.39 -29.12 -11.36
CA LYS A 436 7.39 -28.34 -12.13
C LYS A 436 6.75 -27.08 -12.63
N GLN A 437 7.25 -25.93 -12.19
CA GLN A 437 6.84 -24.64 -12.69
C GLN A 437 7.76 -24.21 -13.86
N CYS A 438 7.21 -23.56 -14.88
CA CYS A 438 8.04 -22.93 -15.90
C CYS A 438 8.89 -21.81 -15.27
N SER A 439 10.22 -21.88 -15.42
CA SER A 439 11.16 -20.94 -14.82
C SER A 439 11.19 -19.56 -15.49
N HIS A 440 10.50 -19.39 -16.63
CA HIS A 440 10.46 -18.13 -17.34
C HIS A 440 9.20 -17.33 -17.00
N CYS A 441 8.02 -17.90 -17.25
CA CYS A 441 6.76 -17.18 -17.01
C CYS A 441 6.19 -17.36 -15.61
N HIS A 442 6.53 -18.45 -14.91
CA HIS A 442 5.94 -18.85 -13.63
C HIS A 442 4.40 -19.03 -13.61
N THR A 443 3.72 -18.95 -14.75
CA THR A 443 2.25 -19.04 -14.83
C THR A 443 1.72 -20.46 -14.98
N VAL A 444 2.54 -21.40 -15.46
CA VAL A 444 2.14 -22.81 -15.69
C VAL A 444 2.92 -23.79 -14.84
N THR A 445 2.28 -24.90 -14.51
CA THR A 445 2.79 -26.03 -13.74
C THR A 445 2.48 -27.37 -14.38
N TYR A 446 3.39 -28.32 -14.19
CA TYR A 446 3.31 -29.64 -14.77
C TYR A 446 3.61 -30.73 -13.75
N CYS A 447 2.84 -31.82 -13.77
CA CYS A 447 3.12 -32.99 -12.95
C CYS A 447 4.33 -33.81 -13.45
N SER A 448 4.80 -33.58 -14.68
CA SER A 448 5.93 -34.32 -15.26
C SER A 448 6.65 -33.57 -16.38
N LYS A 449 7.87 -34.00 -16.72
CA LYS A 449 8.61 -33.51 -17.90
C LYS A 449 7.87 -33.84 -19.21
N GLN A 450 7.14 -34.95 -19.24
CA GLN A 450 6.38 -35.34 -20.42
C GLN A 450 5.23 -34.37 -20.67
N CYS A 451 4.43 -34.06 -19.63
CA CYS A 451 3.35 -33.08 -19.75
C CYS A 451 3.87 -31.69 -20.13
N GLN A 452 5.02 -31.27 -19.59
CA GLN A 452 5.66 -30.04 -20.01
C GLN A 452 6.03 -30.04 -21.50
N LYS A 453 6.65 -31.12 -22.01
CA LYS A 453 7.05 -31.22 -23.43
C LYS A 453 5.83 -31.17 -24.37
N GLU A 454 4.79 -31.90 -24.04
CA GLU A 454 3.54 -31.95 -24.83
C GLU A 454 2.88 -30.57 -24.89
N ASP A 455 2.71 -29.94 -23.73
CA ASP A 455 2.10 -28.61 -23.63
C ASP A 455 2.99 -27.53 -24.26
N TRP A 456 4.31 -27.65 -24.16
CA TRP A 456 5.28 -26.75 -24.78
C TRP A 456 5.11 -26.69 -26.30
N VAL A 457 5.04 -27.85 -26.95
CA VAL A 457 4.89 -27.93 -28.41
C VAL A 457 3.55 -27.36 -28.84
N ARG A 458 2.49 -27.62 -28.07
CA ARG A 458 1.12 -27.32 -28.48
C ARG A 458 0.69 -25.89 -28.20
N TYR A 459 1.03 -25.37 -27.03
CA TYR A 459 0.54 -24.10 -26.52
C TYR A 459 1.65 -23.26 -25.91
N HIS A 460 2.33 -23.79 -24.89
CA HIS A 460 3.08 -22.97 -23.96
C HIS A 460 4.25 -22.23 -24.62
N ARG A 461 4.89 -22.77 -25.67
CA ARG A 461 5.96 -22.07 -26.38
C ARG A 461 5.53 -20.70 -26.92
N ALA A 462 4.30 -20.59 -27.44
CA ALA A 462 3.75 -19.32 -27.94
C ALA A 462 3.27 -18.40 -26.81
N GLU A 463 2.81 -18.99 -25.70
CA GLU A 463 2.27 -18.27 -24.54
C GLU A 463 3.36 -17.72 -23.61
N CYS A 464 4.49 -18.42 -23.49
CA CYS A 464 5.45 -18.23 -22.38
C CYS A 464 6.05 -16.82 -22.36
N ARG A 465 6.40 -16.27 -23.53
CA ARG A 465 6.97 -14.93 -23.64
C ARG A 465 6.00 -13.87 -23.13
N GLU A 466 4.78 -13.88 -23.65
CA GLU A 466 3.74 -12.91 -23.25
C GLU A 466 3.35 -13.09 -21.77
N ALA A 467 3.18 -14.34 -21.32
CA ALA A 467 2.86 -14.65 -19.93
C ALA A 467 3.95 -14.17 -18.94
N SER A 468 5.22 -14.19 -19.34
CA SER A 468 6.33 -13.71 -18.51
C SER A 468 6.26 -12.20 -18.22
N LEU A 469 5.72 -11.41 -19.16
CA LEU A 469 5.54 -9.97 -18.97
C LEU A 469 4.56 -9.70 -17.83
N TYR A 470 3.47 -10.46 -17.70
CA TYR A 470 2.51 -10.26 -16.60
C TYR A 470 3.13 -10.53 -15.22
N HIS A 471 4.05 -11.49 -15.12
CA HIS A 471 4.74 -11.78 -13.87
C HIS A 471 5.71 -10.65 -13.43
N THR A 472 6.40 -10.01 -14.38
CA THR A 472 7.39 -8.96 -14.06
C THR A 472 6.78 -7.67 -13.50
N HIS A 473 5.50 -7.42 -13.79
CA HIS A 473 4.76 -6.24 -13.30
C HIS A 473 4.30 -6.37 -11.83
N GLY A 474 4.72 -7.41 -11.10
CA GLY A 474 4.47 -7.56 -9.66
C GLY A 474 3.08 -8.09 -9.31
N ILE A 475 2.25 -8.37 -10.31
CA ILE A 475 0.96 -9.05 -10.16
C ILE A 475 1.23 -10.55 -10.21
N SER A 476 1.37 -11.17 -9.04
CA SER A 476 1.68 -12.59 -8.95
C SER A 476 0.44 -13.39 -8.54
N TYR A 477 -0.30 -13.90 -9.52
CA TYR A 477 -1.29 -14.95 -9.29
C TYR A 477 -0.58 -16.31 -9.15
N THR A 478 -0.17 -16.62 -7.91
CA THR A 478 0.67 -17.78 -7.62
C THR A 478 -0.04 -19.10 -7.90
N HIS A 479 0.73 -20.16 -8.17
CA HIS A 479 0.18 -21.52 -8.29
C HIS A 479 -0.63 -21.95 -7.05
N ALA A 480 -0.21 -21.57 -5.85
CA ALA A 480 -0.93 -21.89 -4.62
C ALA A 480 -2.31 -21.21 -4.56
N MET A 481 -2.42 -19.96 -5.03
CA MET A 481 -3.71 -19.27 -5.17
C MET A 481 -4.58 -19.95 -6.22
N ARG A 482 -4.03 -20.22 -7.40
CA ARG A 482 -4.74 -20.90 -8.48
C ARG A 482 -5.28 -22.26 -8.05
N ARG A 483 -4.46 -23.06 -7.38
CA ARG A 483 -4.89 -24.36 -6.86
C ARG A 483 -6.08 -24.22 -5.92
N PHE A 484 -6.02 -23.32 -4.95
CA PHE A 484 -7.13 -23.10 -4.03
C PHE A 484 -8.37 -22.62 -4.76
N HIS A 485 -8.23 -21.71 -5.73
CA HIS A 485 -9.37 -21.20 -6.51
C HIS A 485 -10.01 -22.28 -7.40
N VAL A 486 -9.21 -23.21 -7.95
CA VAL A 486 -9.73 -24.40 -8.66
C VAL A 486 -10.57 -25.26 -7.71
N TYR A 487 -10.06 -25.55 -6.51
CA TYR A 487 -10.80 -26.30 -5.50
C TYR A 487 -12.05 -25.55 -5.01
N PHE A 488 -11.94 -24.24 -4.81
CA PHE A 488 -13.05 -23.37 -4.42
C PHE A 488 -14.18 -23.44 -5.45
N ILE A 489 -13.87 -23.34 -6.75
CA ILE A 489 -14.83 -23.51 -7.83
C ILE A 489 -15.49 -24.89 -7.77
N GLN A 490 -14.69 -25.96 -7.63
CA GLN A 490 -15.20 -27.32 -7.50
C GLN A 490 -16.15 -27.46 -6.30
N TRP A 491 -15.79 -26.92 -5.15
CA TRP A 491 -16.56 -27.01 -3.92
C TRP A 491 -17.92 -26.30 -4.07
N VAL A 492 -17.88 -25.04 -4.51
CA VAL A 492 -19.09 -24.23 -4.74
C VAL A 492 -19.97 -24.88 -5.80
N TYR A 493 -19.38 -25.38 -6.88
CA TYR A 493 -20.12 -26.10 -7.91
C TYR A 493 -20.82 -27.32 -7.35
N ASN A 494 -20.15 -28.15 -6.54
CA ASN A 494 -20.79 -29.30 -5.91
C ASN A 494 -21.92 -28.94 -4.95
N ALA A 495 -21.78 -27.84 -4.20
CA ALA A 495 -22.79 -27.38 -3.27
C ALA A 495 -24.07 -26.90 -3.98
N GLU A 496 -23.91 -26.23 -5.13
CA GLU A 496 -24.98 -25.47 -5.78
C GLU A 496 -25.44 -26.08 -7.13
N TRP A 497 -24.81 -27.17 -7.58
CA TRP A 497 -25.02 -27.73 -8.93
C TRP A 497 -26.48 -28.05 -9.22
N GLN A 498 -27.19 -28.63 -8.26
CA GLN A 498 -28.58 -29.05 -8.48
C GLN A 498 -29.48 -27.84 -8.71
N ASP A 499 -29.36 -26.81 -7.87
CA ASP A 499 -30.13 -25.57 -7.97
C ASP A 499 -29.81 -24.81 -9.26
N VAL A 500 -28.52 -24.77 -9.63
CA VAL A 500 -28.08 -24.17 -10.89
C VAL A 500 -28.65 -24.92 -12.09
N ARG A 501 -28.61 -26.25 -12.07
CA ARG A 501 -29.15 -27.10 -13.13
C ARG A 501 -30.65 -26.92 -13.29
N ASP A 502 -31.39 -26.87 -12.19
CA ASP A 502 -32.85 -26.76 -12.20
C ASP A 502 -33.30 -25.35 -12.61
N THR A 503 -32.60 -24.31 -12.16
CA THR A 503 -32.79 -22.91 -12.62
C THR A 503 -32.50 -22.80 -14.12
N PHE A 504 -31.45 -23.45 -14.61
CA PHE A 504 -31.11 -23.46 -16.03
C PHE A 504 -32.18 -24.20 -16.84
N ALA A 505 -32.52 -25.42 -16.46
CA ALA A 505 -33.48 -26.26 -17.18
C ALA A 505 -34.88 -25.61 -17.25
N SER A 506 -35.27 -24.84 -16.22
CA SER A 506 -36.52 -24.07 -16.24
C SER A 506 -36.44 -22.82 -17.12
N SER A 507 -35.31 -22.12 -17.13
CA SER A 507 -35.13 -20.89 -17.92
C SER A 507 -34.89 -21.17 -19.41
N TRP A 508 -34.20 -22.26 -19.74
CA TRP A 508 -33.79 -22.63 -21.10
C TRP A 508 -33.93 -24.14 -21.36
N PRO A 509 -35.16 -24.67 -21.46
CA PRO A 509 -35.42 -26.10 -21.57
C PRO A 509 -34.90 -26.75 -22.85
N THR A 510 -34.54 -25.96 -23.86
CA THR A 510 -34.05 -26.44 -25.16
C THR A 510 -32.54 -26.61 -25.23
N LEU A 511 -31.77 -26.07 -24.26
CA LEU A 511 -30.31 -26.10 -24.30
C LEU A 511 -29.74 -27.27 -23.51
N GLY A 512 -28.75 -27.94 -24.10
CA GLY A 512 -28.04 -29.05 -23.45
C GLY A 512 -27.01 -28.58 -22.43
N LEU A 513 -26.59 -29.47 -21.50
CA LEU A 513 -25.52 -29.17 -20.52
C LEU A 513 -24.19 -28.73 -21.15
N ASN A 514 -23.93 -29.11 -22.39
CA ASN A 514 -22.73 -28.77 -23.15
C ASN A 514 -22.83 -27.39 -23.85
N GLU A 515 -23.92 -26.66 -23.68
CA GLU A 515 -24.17 -25.36 -24.32
C GLU A 515 -24.07 -24.18 -23.35
N TRP A 516 -23.65 -24.43 -22.10
CA TRP A 516 -23.47 -23.41 -21.07
C TRP A 516 -22.36 -23.76 -20.09
N PHE A 517 -21.98 -22.80 -19.26
CA PHE A 517 -21.04 -22.96 -18.14
C PHE A 517 -21.48 -22.12 -16.94
N VAL A 518 -20.98 -22.46 -15.76
CA VAL A 518 -21.31 -21.75 -14.51
C VAL A 518 -20.30 -20.64 -14.24
N LEU A 519 -20.77 -19.41 -14.03
CA LEU A 519 -19.95 -18.30 -13.58
C LEU A 519 -20.09 -18.13 -12.07
N ILE A 520 -19.00 -18.29 -11.33
CA ILE A 520 -18.91 -18.10 -9.89
C ILE A 520 -18.19 -16.78 -9.62
N GLN A 521 -18.93 -15.78 -9.16
CA GLN A 521 -18.38 -14.47 -8.82
C GLN A 521 -18.28 -14.31 -7.31
N THR A 522 -17.08 -13.98 -6.83
CA THR A 522 -16.85 -13.68 -5.41
C THR A 522 -16.96 -12.17 -5.19
N ASN A 523 -18.18 -11.63 -5.32
CA ASN A 523 -18.44 -10.20 -5.15
C ASN A 523 -18.74 -9.91 -3.68
N HIS A 524 -17.84 -9.19 -3.01
CA HIS A 524 -17.97 -8.86 -1.59
C HIS A 524 -18.01 -10.11 -0.69
N ILE A 525 -19.02 -10.18 0.17
CA ILE A 525 -19.26 -11.25 1.13
C ILE A 525 -19.93 -12.46 0.43
N GLN A 526 -20.76 -12.22 -0.59
CA GLN A 526 -21.59 -13.24 -1.21
C GLN A 526 -20.88 -13.96 -2.37
N ILE A 527 -21.23 -15.23 -2.53
CA ILE A 527 -20.93 -16.01 -3.73
C ILE A 527 -22.15 -15.88 -4.64
N LYS A 528 -21.96 -15.32 -5.84
CA LYS A 528 -23.00 -15.21 -6.84
C LYS A 528 -22.74 -16.23 -7.93
N ILE A 529 -23.78 -16.96 -8.32
CA ILE A 529 -23.70 -17.99 -9.35
C ILE A 529 -24.64 -17.62 -10.47
N HIS A 530 -24.09 -17.53 -11.68
CA HIS A 530 -24.83 -17.18 -12.88
C HIS A 530 -24.59 -18.24 -13.96
N PRO A 531 -25.63 -18.90 -14.50
CA PRO A 531 -25.47 -19.68 -15.72
C PRO A 531 -25.16 -18.75 -16.90
N MET A 532 -24.20 -19.13 -17.73
CA MET A 532 -23.77 -18.38 -18.92
C MET A 532 -23.83 -19.24 -20.17
N HIS A 533 -24.41 -18.69 -21.24
CA HIS A 533 -24.55 -19.37 -22.52
C HIS A 533 -23.22 -19.45 -23.30
N LEU A 534 -22.95 -20.58 -23.94
CA LEU A 534 -21.84 -20.78 -24.89
C LEU A 534 -22.28 -20.61 -26.35
N SER A 535 -23.59 -20.72 -26.60
CA SER A 535 -24.20 -20.57 -27.91
C SER A 535 -24.59 -19.12 -28.17
N LEU A 536 -24.61 -18.72 -29.45
CA LEU A 536 -25.44 -17.60 -29.87
C LEU A 536 -26.87 -17.97 -29.49
N LEU A 537 -27.52 -17.09 -28.74
CA LEU A 537 -28.94 -17.23 -28.49
C LEU A 537 -29.70 -17.22 -29.84
N PRO A 538 -30.88 -17.84 -29.94
CA PRO A 538 -31.75 -17.69 -31.09
C PRO A 538 -32.01 -16.20 -31.38
N GLU A 539 -32.13 -15.78 -32.65
CA GLU A 539 -32.37 -14.36 -33.01
C GLU A 539 -33.60 -13.75 -32.31
N ASP A 540 -34.57 -14.59 -31.95
CA ASP A 540 -35.81 -14.26 -31.25
C ASP A 540 -35.68 -14.24 -29.71
N SER A 541 -34.51 -14.60 -29.16
CA SER A 541 -34.26 -14.47 -27.72
C SER A 541 -34.14 -12.99 -27.33
N PRO A 542 -34.78 -12.54 -26.24
CA PRO A 542 -34.65 -11.15 -25.76
C PRO A 542 -33.22 -10.76 -25.37
N ASP A 543 -32.35 -11.76 -25.14
CA ASP A 543 -30.94 -11.58 -24.80
C ASP A 543 -30.02 -11.76 -26.03
N TYR A 544 -30.56 -12.00 -27.23
CA TYR A 544 -29.79 -12.07 -28.47
C TYR A 544 -29.23 -10.70 -28.87
N ARG A 545 -27.95 -10.69 -29.24
CA ARG A 545 -27.27 -9.50 -29.74
C ARG A 545 -26.64 -9.82 -31.10
N PRO A 546 -27.05 -9.15 -32.19
CA PRO A 546 -26.48 -9.36 -33.52
C PRO A 546 -24.97 -9.07 -33.58
N GLU A 547 -24.48 -8.14 -32.76
CA GLU A 547 -23.04 -7.82 -32.65
C GLU A 547 -22.17 -8.97 -32.13
N HIS A 548 -22.74 -9.98 -31.47
CA HIS A 548 -22.00 -11.14 -30.97
C HIS A 548 -21.75 -12.24 -32.02
N GLY A 549 -22.06 -11.97 -33.30
CA GLY A 549 -21.95 -12.90 -34.42
C GLY A 549 -20.63 -13.67 -34.52
N ARG A 550 -20.77 -15.01 -34.55
CA ARG A 550 -19.75 -16.09 -34.65
C ARG A 550 -18.88 -16.33 -33.41
N GLU A 551 -19.14 -17.46 -32.74
CA GLU A 551 -18.25 -18.29 -31.90
C GLU A 551 -17.45 -17.70 -30.72
N GLU A 552 -17.43 -16.39 -30.46
CA GLU A 552 -16.45 -15.78 -29.55
C GLU A 552 -17.02 -15.08 -28.29
N VAL A 553 -18.33 -15.24 -28.01
CA VAL A 553 -19.03 -14.65 -26.84
C VAL A 553 -18.38 -15.00 -25.48
N TRP A 554 -17.69 -16.13 -25.39
CA TRP A 554 -16.99 -16.56 -24.16
C TRP A 554 -15.63 -15.83 -23.96
N TRP A 555 -15.10 -15.21 -25.02
CA TRP A 555 -13.85 -14.44 -25.01
C TRP A 555 -14.11 -12.94 -24.92
N GLU A 556 -15.10 -12.42 -25.63
CA GLU A 556 -15.48 -11.01 -25.61
C GLU A 556 -16.67 -10.84 -24.64
N ARG A 557 -16.47 -10.14 -23.51
CA ARG A 557 -17.54 -9.89 -22.53
C ARG A 557 -17.81 -8.40 -22.43
N ASP A 558 -19.05 -8.00 -22.68
CA ASP A 558 -19.48 -6.59 -22.66
C ASP A 558 -19.35 -5.90 -21.30
N PHE A 559 -19.26 -6.67 -20.20
CA PHE A 559 -19.26 -6.12 -18.85
C PHE A 559 -17.87 -5.91 -18.25
N VAL A 560 -16.80 -6.37 -18.91
CA VAL A 560 -15.43 -6.32 -18.38
C VAL A 560 -14.45 -6.15 -19.54
N ASP A 561 -13.49 -5.23 -19.42
CA ASP A 561 -12.51 -4.90 -20.46
C ASP A 561 -11.97 -6.13 -21.20
N PRO A 562 -11.82 -6.04 -22.54
CA PRO A 562 -11.45 -7.17 -23.38
C PRO A 562 -10.14 -7.82 -22.94
N PHE A 563 -10.10 -9.16 -22.94
CA PHE A 563 -8.89 -9.89 -22.57
C PHE A 563 -7.75 -9.58 -23.55
N LYS A 564 -6.72 -8.88 -23.07
CA LYS A 564 -5.51 -8.58 -23.84
C LYS A 564 -4.62 -9.81 -24.03
N GLN A 565 -4.86 -10.88 -23.27
CA GLN A 565 -4.12 -12.13 -23.32
C GLN A 565 -4.54 -13.03 -24.50
N GLN A 566 -4.55 -12.48 -25.72
CA GLN A 566 -4.95 -13.19 -26.95
C GLN A 566 -4.16 -14.48 -27.18
N TYR A 567 -2.94 -14.56 -26.65
CA TYR A 567 -2.12 -15.78 -26.67
C TYR A 567 -2.75 -16.97 -25.92
N LEU A 568 -3.66 -16.76 -24.96
CA LEU A 568 -4.39 -17.83 -24.26
C LEU A 568 -5.66 -18.27 -24.99
N LYS A 569 -6.10 -17.53 -26.04
CA LYS A 569 -7.35 -17.82 -26.77
C LYS A 569 -7.38 -19.24 -27.33
N PRO A 570 -6.32 -19.80 -27.95
CA PRO A 570 -6.33 -21.18 -28.44
C PRO A 570 -6.57 -22.21 -27.32
N ARG A 571 -5.95 -22.00 -26.16
CA ARG A 571 -6.04 -22.92 -25.00
C ARG A 571 -7.46 -22.92 -24.42
N VAL A 572 -8.04 -21.75 -24.20
CA VAL A 572 -9.41 -21.64 -23.67
C VAL A 572 -10.44 -22.09 -24.71
N LYS A 573 -10.19 -21.84 -26.01
CA LYS A 573 -11.02 -22.36 -27.10
C LYS A 573 -11.05 -23.89 -27.08
N GLU A 574 -9.93 -24.58 -26.83
CA GLU A 574 -9.93 -26.05 -26.72
C GLU A 574 -10.87 -26.52 -25.60
N ILE A 575 -10.90 -25.85 -24.45
CA ILE A 575 -11.78 -26.22 -23.33
C ILE A 575 -13.25 -25.99 -23.71
N VAL A 576 -13.58 -24.77 -24.14
CA VAL A 576 -14.97 -24.37 -24.41
C VAL A 576 -15.53 -25.11 -25.62
N TRP A 577 -14.78 -25.16 -26.72
CA TRP A 577 -15.18 -25.88 -27.93
C TRP A 577 -15.19 -27.39 -27.69
N GLY A 578 -14.25 -27.90 -26.90
CA GLY A 578 -14.21 -29.30 -26.54
C GLY A 578 -15.43 -29.73 -25.73
N LEU A 579 -15.92 -28.88 -24.82
CA LEU A 579 -17.19 -29.11 -24.13
C LEU A 579 -18.34 -29.16 -25.14
N LYS A 580 -18.47 -28.12 -25.98
CA LYS A 580 -19.56 -27.98 -26.96
C LYS A 580 -19.64 -29.17 -27.91
N CYS A 581 -18.50 -29.57 -28.47
CA CYS A 581 -18.38 -30.66 -29.44
C CYS A 581 -18.17 -32.05 -28.80
N ARG A 582 -18.25 -32.16 -27.47
CA ARG A 582 -18.03 -33.40 -26.71
C ARG A 582 -16.62 -34.02 -26.83
N THR A 583 -15.66 -33.39 -27.51
CA THR A 583 -14.27 -33.88 -27.61
C THR A 583 -13.48 -33.72 -26.32
N LEU A 584 -13.91 -32.81 -25.43
CA LEU A 584 -13.38 -32.74 -24.06
C LEU A 584 -13.73 -34.02 -23.27
N ARG A 585 -14.87 -34.66 -23.59
CA ARG A 585 -15.30 -35.94 -23.01
C ARG A 585 -14.29 -37.05 -23.31
N GLU A 586 -13.92 -37.17 -24.57
CA GLU A 586 -12.93 -38.14 -25.03
C GLU A 586 -11.55 -37.86 -24.41
N THR A 587 -11.21 -36.59 -24.20
CA THR A 587 -9.90 -36.21 -23.66
C THR A 587 -9.80 -36.49 -22.16
N LEU A 588 -10.84 -36.19 -21.39
CA LEU A 588 -10.83 -36.28 -19.92
C LEU A 588 -11.36 -37.63 -19.38
N LEU A 589 -12.43 -38.19 -19.94
CA LEU A 589 -13.09 -39.39 -19.37
C LEU A 589 -12.65 -40.71 -20.01
N ALA A 590 -12.34 -40.73 -21.31
CA ALA A 590 -12.00 -41.99 -21.99
C ALA A 590 -10.74 -42.66 -21.43
N ARG A 591 -9.93 -41.91 -20.68
CA ARG A 591 -8.71 -42.40 -20.03
C ARG A 591 -8.97 -43.08 -18.69
N GLU A 592 -10.08 -42.73 -18.04
CA GLU A 592 -10.44 -43.25 -16.72
C GLU A 592 -11.41 -44.44 -16.82
N GLY A 593 -11.82 -44.80 -18.05
CA GLY A 593 -12.78 -45.88 -18.28
C GLY A 593 -14.22 -45.54 -17.89
N TYR A 594 -14.54 -44.25 -17.71
CA TYR A 594 -15.89 -43.80 -17.37
C TYR A 594 -16.78 -43.68 -18.61
N GLU A 595 -17.48 -44.77 -18.97
CA GLU A 595 -18.45 -44.77 -20.07
C GLU A 595 -19.64 -43.82 -19.80
N GLU A 596 -20.04 -43.69 -18.53
CA GLU A 596 -21.17 -42.86 -18.08
C GLU A 596 -20.77 -41.51 -17.49
N GLY A 597 -19.48 -41.16 -17.47
CA GLY A 597 -19.03 -39.93 -16.84
C GLY A 597 -19.56 -38.69 -17.54
N GLU A 598 -19.70 -37.60 -16.78
CA GLU A 598 -20.14 -36.31 -17.26
C GLU A 598 -19.03 -35.26 -17.17
N ILE A 599 -19.15 -34.22 -17.99
CA ILE A 599 -18.24 -33.07 -18.01
C ILE A 599 -19.05 -31.79 -17.91
N ALA A 600 -18.50 -30.84 -17.17
CA ALA A 600 -18.94 -29.47 -17.14
C ALA A 600 -17.75 -28.52 -17.22
N VAL A 601 -18.03 -27.25 -17.45
CA VAL A 601 -17.06 -26.17 -17.28
C VAL A 601 -17.66 -25.15 -16.32
N ALA A 602 -16.83 -24.68 -15.40
CA ALA A 602 -17.14 -23.56 -14.53
C ALA A 602 -16.05 -22.50 -14.66
N GLU A 603 -16.40 -21.27 -14.37
CA GLU A 603 -15.46 -20.16 -14.34
C GLU A 603 -15.60 -19.36 -13.06
N GLY A 604 -14.51 -19.22 -12.31
CA GLY A 604 -14.46 -18.32 -11.17
C GLY A 604 -13.94 -16.94 -11.56
N VAL A 605 -14.53 -15.89 -10.99
CA VAL A 605 -14.05 -14.50 -11.10
C VAL A 605 -13.57 -14.03 -9.74
N PHE A 606 -12.27 -13.76 -9.65
CA PHE A 606 -11.60 -13.39 -8.40
C PHE A 606 -10.98 -12.00 -8.51
N HIS A 607 -11.30 -11.13 -7.56
CA HIS A 607 -10.82 -9.74 -7.54
C HIS A 607 -9.43 -9.66 -6.92
N MET A 608 -8.42 -9.21 -7.66
CA MET A 608 -7.09 -8.87 -7.12
C MET A 608 -6.97 -7.39 -6.76
N GLY A 609 -7.83 -6.57 -7.35
CA GLY A 609 -8.07 -5.15 -7.13
C GLY A 609 -9.34 -4.74 -7.88
N PRO A 610 -9.77 -3.47 -7.83
CA PRO A 610 -10.94 -2.94 -8.55
C PRO A 610 -10.70 -2.96 -10.05
N ASP A 611 -9.43 -2.90 -10.46
CA ASP A 611 -9.01 -2.85 -11.86
C ASP A 611 -8.46 -4.18 -12.37
N VAL A 612 -8.36 -5.21 -11.51
CA VAL A 612 -7.77 -6.50 -11.90
C VAL A 612 -8.62 -7.65 -11.40
N HIS A 613 -9.13 -8.39 -12.37
CA HIS A 613 -9.90 -9.61 -12.15
C HIS A 613 -9.17 -10.80 -12.75
N VAL A 614 -9.15 -11.91 -12.00
CA VAL A 614 -8.71 -13.21 -12.48
C VAL A 614 -9.93 -14.03 -12.84
N PHE A 615 -10.03 -14.41 -14.11
CA PHE A 615 -11.01 -15.36 -14.62
C PHE A 615 -10.34 -16.72 -14.72
N LEU A 616 -10.87 -17.70 -14.00
CA LEU A 616 -10.30 -19.04 -13.93
C LEU A 616 -11.27 -20.04 -14.51
N THR A 617 -11.03 -20.46 -15.76
CA THR A 617 -11.83 -21.48 -16.44
C THR A 617 -11.39 -22.86 -15.99
N VAL A 618 -12.32 -23.65 -15.45
CA VAL A 618 -12.09 -24.95 -14.81
C VAL A 618 -13.01 -26.00 -15.43
N PRO A 619 -12.48 -26.97 -16.19
CA PRO A 619 -13.24 -28.16 -16.52
C PRO A 619 -13.40 -29.07 -15.31
N LEU A 620 -14.62 -29.54 -15.15
CA LEU A 620 -15.07 -30.43 -14.09
C LEU A 620 -15.50 -31.76 -14.71
N THR A 621 -15.25 -32.85 -14.01
CA THR A 621 -15.71 -34.19 -14.42
C THR A 621 -16.35 -34.90 -13.25
N ARG A 622 -17.29 -35.80 -13.50
CA ARG A 622 -17.76 -36.78 -12.50
C ARG A 622 -17.91 -38.15 -13.13
N ALA A 623 -17.58 -39.20 -12.39
CA ALA A 623 -17.59 -40.58 -12.88
C ALA A 623 -19.01 -41.10 -13.16
N SER A 624 -20.00 -40.62 -12.42
CA SER A 624 -21.42 -40.97 -12.54
C SER A 624 -22.32 -39.83 -12.05
N ALA A 625 -23.62 -39.92 -12.29
CA ALA A 625 -24.59 -38.89 -11.89
C ALA A 625 -24.64 -38.64 -10.36
N GLY A 626 -24.26 -39.62 -9.54
CA GLY A 626 -24.20 -39.49 -8.08
C GLY A 626 -22.83 -39.12 -7.52
N ALA A 627 -21.78 -39.09 -8.35
CA ALA A 627 -20.43 -38.74 -7.93
C ALA A 627 -20.26 -37.23 -7.80
N LYS A 628 -19.34 -36.81 -6.91
CA LYS A 628 -18.91 -35.41 -6.81
C LYS A 628 -18.18 -35.00 -8.09
N TRP A 629 -18.35 -33.74 -8.46
CA TRP A 629 -17.54 -33.09 -9.49
C TRP A 629 -16.11 -32.89 -9.00
N GLU A 630 -15.16 -33.19 -9.87
CA GLU A 630 -13.72 -33.04 -9.65
C GLU A 630 -13.13 -32.10 -10.69
N ALA A 631 -12.36 -31.12 -10.23
CA ALA A 631 -11.66 -30.20 -11.10
C ALA A 631 -10.36 -30.81 -11.62
N ARG A 632 -10.12 -30.64 -12.93
CA ARG A 632 -8.93 -31.22 -13.59
C ARG A 632 -7.77 -30.24 -13.68
N HIS A 633 -8.04 -29.03 -14.15
CA HIS A 633 -7.05 -27.97 -14.28
C HIS A 633 -7.74 -26.60 -14.27
N GLY A 634 -6.97 -25.52 -14.35
CA GLY A 634 -7.51 -24.17 -14.36
C GLY A 634 -6.69 -23.24 -15.24
N VAL A 635 -7.32 -22.66 -16.26
CA VAL A 635 -6.69 -21.67 -17.14
C VAL A 635 -7.04 -20.29 -16.63
N ALA A 636 -6.03 -19.57 -16.12
CA ALA A 636 -6.20 -18.24 -15.56
C ALA A 636 -6.03 -17.16 -16.64
N ARG A 637 -6.99 -16.26 -16.71
CA ARG A 637 -6.99 -15.04 -17.53
C ARG A 637 -7.10 -13.82 -16.61
N HIS A 638 -6.55 -12.70 -17.04
CA HIS A 638 -6.58 -11.43 -16.34
C HIS A 638 -7.29 -10.41 -17.22
N SER A 639 -8.27 -9.72 -16.64
CA SER A 639 -8.77 -8.47 -17.20
C SER A 639 -8.19 -7.30 -16.40
N PHE A 640 -7.88 -6.22 -17.12
CA PHE A 640 -7.29 -4.99 -16.59
C PHE A 640 -8.16 -3.82 -17.04
N SER A 641 -8.42 -2.86 -16.14
CA SER A 641 -8.99 -1.58 -16.56
C SER A 641 -8.09 -0.88 -17.61
N GLU A 642 -8.68 -0.19 -18.59
CA GLU A 642 -7.94 0.52 -19.65
C GLU A 642 -6.87 1.46 -19.09
N ASP A 643 -7.20 2.21 -18.03
CA ASP A 643 -6.31 3.15 -17.34
C ASP A 643 -5.06 2.45 -16.78
N LEU A 644 -5.25 1.29 -16.16
CA LEU A 644 -4.17 0.51 -15.58
C LEU A 644 -3.26 -0.09 -16.65
N ALA A 645 -3.84 -0.52 -17.78
CA ALA A 645 -3.07 -1.02 -18.90
C ALA A 645 -2.20 0.08 -19.53
N GLU A 646 -2.70 1.31 -19.63
CA GLU A 646 -1.92 2.46 -20.11
C GLU A 646 -0.80 2.84 -19.14
N ALA A 647 -1.06 2.83 -17.83
CA ALA A 647 -0.04 3.08 -16.82
C ALA A 647 1.12 2.06 -16.88
N ASN A 648 0.80 0.77 -17.02
CA ASN A 648 1.81 -0.29 -17.15
C ASN A 648 2.65 -0.14 -18.42
N ARG A 649 2.06 0.28 -19.55
CA ARG A 649 2.81 0.54 -20.79
C ARG A 649 3.86 1.63 -20.60
N ARG A 650 3.53 2.71 -19.86
CA ARG A 650 4.45 3.81 -19.58
C ARG A 650 5.57 3.42 -18.61
N ALA A 651 5.30 2.53 -17.66
CA ALA A 651 6.29 2.09 -16.68
C ALA A 651 7.33 1.09 -17.24
N GLY A 652 7.02 0.44 -18.37
CA GLY A 652 7.91 -0.51 -19.04
C GLY A 652 8.76 0.10 -20.17
N GLN A 653 8.47 1.33 -20.59
CA GLN A 653 9.30 2.14 -21.50
C GLN A 653 10.33 2.94 -20.70
#